data_AF-A0A7C9W6U2-F1
#
_entry.id   AF-A0A7C9W6U2-F1
#
_cell.length_a   1.000
_cell.length_b   1.000
_cell.length_c   1.000
_cell.angle_alpha   90.00
_cell.angle_beta   90.00
_cell.angle_gamma   90.00
#
_symmetry.space_group_name_H-M   'P 1'
#
loop_
_entity.id
_entity.type
_entity.pdbx_description
1 polymer ?
#
loop_
_entity_poly.entity_id
_entity_poly.type
_entity_poly.pdbx_seq_one_letter_code
_entity_poly.pdbx_strand_id
1 'polypeptide(L)'
;MTRGIRIVTTIEDLYGCALPEEPALSPDGTEIVYVLRTTDREGDRDERALWRVSGAKPKQLTRGKSDTAPAWSPDGGRIAFLRAQDGPAQVWLLPADGGEPEQVTSLPLGAGAPVWSTDGTRLAFSSPVDIADAEAPIVTERLDYKSDGSGYLRSVRAHLHVVDLESREVKQLTDGDWHAGTPAWSPDGTRLAFTGALDEDADLTFRVPVHVVNVSGKARPELVGLADGQAATVTWTADGLLVTGRTSADAGHLSLLHLSLDGEVRNLSAALDRNVMPGTSGYPGGLPTLTADGRTVLFCARDRGCTQLYAVDLDGGEPRLLVGGDSRVVAGLSAGDTVAAIVLGTATSYGEIATVDLASGELTVHTEHNKAELFVREEREFTVSDGTVVHGWLVRDPERTGPLPLLLDIHGGPHNAWNGTADPIHLYHQVLAQQGWAILLLNPRGSDGYGEAFYQAALGAWGKADADDLLEPIDQLVAGGLADPAKLAVTGYSYGGYLTCYLTSRDTRFAAAVAGGVISDLTSMAGTSDGGRHLTELELGGPGEHIAELSPLTLVDDVRTPTLIYQGAADDRCPVGQAEQWFTALRQNDVPAKLVLYPDESHLFILSGKPSHRADYNRRVVDWVREHAEKRVPLDAKHWQRRLSALAKKHGLPGAALGILHHGEIVQAHHGVLNTSTGVEVTDDSVFQIGSIGKVWTTTVVMRLVDEGLLDLDAPIVDVLPELTLADPVVTQKLTMRHLLTHTSGIDGDIFTDTGRGDDCLERYTALLAEAAQNHPLGATFSYSNSGFALAGRVVEKLTGKTWDAVMREKLFAPLGLTRTGTLPEEAILHRAAVGHLTKDGKKEPTAVWMLPRSVGPAGTIFSTTADVLAFARLHLEGGLAADGTRVLSEASVRAMTEKQTDLPDPNVMADSWGLGWIRFGWDGQRLIGHDGNTIGQSAFLRLLPEHGLAVTLLTNGEGARELYLELYREIFAELAGLAMPSPLQPAAEPPAVDFARYTGRYERAGALLDITEGENGLRLKTTVTGALAGLVPDPPEIDLVPLDDSQFLYRMTEDASWASLVFYPLPTGEQYVHLGLRATPKVS
;
A
#
# COMPACT_ATOMS: atom_id res chain seq x y z
N MET A 1 -23.86 -0.92 15.44
CA MET A 1 -22.41 -1.19 15.35
C MET A 1 -22.03 -1.16 13.88
N THR A 2 -21.57 -0.01 13.43
CA THR A 2 -21.15 0.26 12.05
C THR A 2 -19.79 -0.39 11.83
N ARG A 3 -19.73 -1.46 11.03
CA ARG A 3 -18.46 -2.01 10.51
C ARG A 3 -17.90 -0.96 9.56
N GLY A 4 -16.87 -0.23 10.00
CA GLY A 4 -16.16 0.75 9.18
C GLY A 4 -15.51 0.06 7.98
N ILE A 5 -15.75 0.64 6.81
CA ILE A 5 -15.07 0.33 5.56
C ILE A 5 -13.59 0.71 5.79
N ARG A 6 -12.69 -0.25 6.02
CA ARG A 6 -11.25 0.03 6.11
C ARG A 6 -10.78 0.52 4.75
N ILE A 7 -10.31 1.76 4.66
CA ILE A 7 -9.62 2.26 3.47
C ILE A 7 -8.32 1.48 3.32
N VAL A 8 -8.05 1.04 2.10
CA VAL A 8 -6.90 0.23 1.69
C VAL A 8 -5.72 1.16 1.41
N THR A 9 -4.65 1.08 2.21
CA THR A 9 -3.41 1.82 1.92
C THR A 9 -2.72 1.24 0.68
N THR A 10 -2.35 2.07 -0.27
CA THR A 10 -1.62 1.68 -1.48
C THR A 10 -0.28 2.39 -1.59
N ILE A 11 0.63 1.88 -2.42
CA ILE A 11 1.90 2.60 -2.71
C ILE A 11 1.64 3.95 -3.39
N GLU A 12 0.51 4.09 -4.09
CA GLU A 12 0.12 5.35 -4.74
C GLU A 12 -0.22 6.45 -3.73
N ASP A 13 -0.54 6.10 -2.48
CA ASP A 13 -0.84 7.07 -1.42
C ASP A 13 0.37 7.96 -1.09
N LEU A 14 1.58 7.52 -1.45
CA LEU A 14 2.81 8.33 -1.38
C LEU A 14 2.63 9.68 -2.11
N TYR A 15 2.00 9.66 -3.28
CA TYR A 15 1.78 10.87 -4.09
C TYR A 15 0.72 11.81 -3.48
N GLY A 16 -0.11 11.32 -2.55
CA GLY A 16 -1.16 12.09 -1.88
C GLY A 16 -0.75 12.69 -0.54
N CYS A 17 0.43 12.36 -0.01
CA CYS A 17 0.89 12.85 1.29
C CYS A 17 1.25 14.35 1.25
N ALA A 18 0.86 15.08 2.29
CA ALA A 18 1.10 16.52 2.45
C ALA A 18 1.77 16.80 3.81
N LEU A 19 3.09 16.69 3.88
CA LEU A 19 3.86 16.62 5.13
C LEU A 19 4.23 18.02 5.66
N PRO A 20 3.78 18.43 6.85
CA PRO A 20 4.21 19.67 7.49
C PRO A 20 5.65 19.57 8.02
N GLU A 21 6.43 20.62 7.82
CA GLU A 21 7.85 20.73 8.16
C GLU A 21 8.13 22.12 8.75
N GLU A 22 9.21 22.25 9.53
CA GLU A 22 9.83 23.54 9.91
C GLU A 22 8.83 24.60 10.46
N PRO A 23 8.16 24.34 11.60
CA PRO A 23 7.23 25.30 12.18
C PRO A 23 7.98 26.50 12.76
N ALA A 24 7.45 27.70 12.55
CA ALA A 24 7.95 28.96 13.06
C ALA A 24 6.80 29.77 13.69
N LEU A 25 6.86 29.93 15.01
CA LEU A 25 5.90 30.69 15.79
C LEU A 25 6.20 32.19 15.69
N SER A 26 5.15 33.02 15.56
CA SER A 26 5.28 34.47 15.58
C SER A 26 5.78 34.96 16.95
N PRO A 27 6.46 36.12 17.03
CA PRO A 27 6.98 36.64 18.30
C PRO A 27 5.91 36.87 19.37
N ASP A 28 4.66 37.15 18.97
CA ASP A 28 3.52 37.31 19.88
C ASP A 28 2.82 35.99 20.26
N GLY A 29 3.27 34.85 19.70
CA GLY A 29 2.73 33.52 19.98
C GLY A 29 1.37 33.21 19.35
N THR A 30 0.86 34.06 18.44
CA THR A 30 -0.51 33.93 17.91
C THR A 30 -0.63 33.27 16.54
N GLU A 31 0.46 33.23 15.76
CA GLU A 31 0.47 32.68 14.40
C GLU A 31 1.63 31.70 14.21
N ILE A 32 1.40 30.66 13.41
CA ILE A 32 2.43 29.70 13.02
C ILE A 32 2.56 29.73 11.51
N VAL A 33 3.78 29.94 11.03
CA VAL A 33 4.18 29.68 9.64
C VAL A 33 4.91 28.36 9.60
N TYR A 34 4.67 27.55 8.57
CA TYR A 34 5.32 26.27 8.41
C TYR A 34 5.49 25.95 6.93
N VAL A 35 6.34 24.99 6.62
CA VAL A 35 6.53 24.46 5.27
C VAL A 35 5.57 23.29 5.09
N LEU A 36 4.83 23.25 3.97
CA LEU A 36 4.08 22.05 3.57
C LEU A 36 4.77 21.43 2.36
N ARG A 37 5.22 20.18 2.51
CA ARG A 37 5.77 19.36 1.44
C ARG A 37 4.68 18.53 0.80
N THR A 38 4.47 18.71 -0.51
CA THR A 38 3.53 17.94 -1.33
C THR A 38 4.24 17.32 -2.52
N THR A 39 3.61 16.38 -3.20
CA THR A 39 4.21 15.71 -4.36
C THR A 39 3.63 16.22 -5.69
N ASP A 40 4.48 16.68 -6.61
CA ASP A 40 4.12 16.89 -8.02
C ASP A 40 4.39 15.61 -8.80
N ARG A 41 3.33 14.84 -9.05
CA ARG A 41 3.40 13.55 -9.74
C ARG A 41 3.84 13.68 -11.20
N GLU A 42 3.40 14.73 -11.91
CA GLU A 42 3.76 14.93 -13.32
C GLU A 42 5.22 15.40 -13.46
N GLY A 43 5.65 16.25 -12.53
CA GLY A 43 7.02 16.75 -12.48
C GLY A 43 8.04 15.84 -11.79
N ASP A 44 7.59 14.73 -11.20
CA ASP A 44 8.37 13.76 -10.42
C ASP A 44 9.29 14.41 -9.39
N ARG A 45 8.72 15.28 -8.55
CA ARG A 45 9.45 16.02 -7.50
C ARG A 45 8.55 16.36 -6.33
N ASP A 46 9.17 16.59 -5.18
CA ASP A 46 8.51 17.24 -4.04
C ASP A 46 8.44 18.76 -4.28
N GLU A 47 7.33 19.37 -3.89
CA GLU A 47 7.14 20.82 -3.85
C GLU A 47 7.00 21.27 -2.39
N ARG A 48 7.62 22.41 -2.07
CA ARG A 48 7.53 23.02 -0.74
C ARG A 48 7.04 24.46 -0.83
N ALA A 49 6.01 24.77 -0.05
CA ALA A 49 5.43 26.10 0.05
C ALA A 49 5.20 26.50 1.51
N LEU A 50 5.19 27.80 1.79
CA LEU A 50 4.87 28.31 3.11
C LEU A 50 3.37 28.37 3.33
N TRP A 51 2.93 27.93 4.51
CA TRP A 51 1.56 27.96 4.98
C TRP A 51 1.49 28.66 6.33
N ARG A 52 0.32 29.20 6.65
CA ARG A 52 0.02 29.85 7.93
C ARG A 52 -1.17 29.20 8.61
N VAL A 53 -1.13 29.15 9.93
CA VAL A 53 -2.28 28.82 10.78
C VAL A 53 -2.34 29.74 12.01
N SER A 54 -3.54 30.22 12.34
CA SER A 54 -3.80 31.18 13.44
C SER A 54 -5.13 30.81 14.15
N GLY A 55 -5.21 29.59 14.71
CA GLY A 55 -6.42 29.02 15.32
C GLY A 55 -7.60 28.72 14.36
N ALA A 56 -7.52 29.16 13.09
CA ALA A 56 -8.48 28.90 12.02
C ALA A 56 -7.92 27.88 11.00
N LYS A 57 -8.61 27.65 9.86
CA LYS A 57 -8.12 26.74 8.81
C LYS A 57 -6.77 27.21 8.23
N PRO A 58 -5.84 26.30 7.88
CA PRO A 58 -4.57 26.65 7.28
C PRO A 58 -4.72 27.38 5.94
N LYS A 59 -3.81 28.32 5.66
CA LYS A 59 -3.79 29.12 4.43
C LYS A 59 -2.40 29.11 3.80
N GLN A 60 -2.33 28.82 2.50
CA GLN A 60 -1.10 28.93 1.73
C GLN A 60 -0.68 30.40 1.60
N LEU A 61 0.59 30.69 1.90
CA LEU A 61 1.17 32.03 1.80
C LEU A 61 1.95 32.21 0.49
N THR A 62 2.67 31.18 0.04
CA THR A 62 3.51 31.28 -1.14
C THR A 62 3.13 30.28 -2.22
N ARG A 63 3.42 30.64 -3.47
CA ARG A 63 3.25 29.76 -4.64
C ARG A 63 4.58 29.29 -5.24
N GLY A 64 5.70 29.55 -4.55
CA GLY A 64 6.99 28.96 -4.90
C GLY A 64 6.95 27.45 -4.68
N LYS A 65 7.80 26.72 -5.42
CA LYS A 65 7.84 25.24 -5.39
C LYS A 65 8.97 24.69 -4.51
N SER A 66 9.79 25.55 -3.92
CA SER A 66 10.97 25.16 -3.13
C SER A 66 11.23 26.17 -2.01
N ASP A 67 10.17 26.53 -1.28
CA ASP A 67 10.21 27.49 -0.19
C ASP A 67 10.45 26.77 1.15
N THR A 68 11.49 27.16 1.90
CA THR A 68 11.93 26.51 3.16
C THR A 68 12.47 27.51 4.17
N ALA A 69 12.81 27.05 5.38
CA ALA A 69 13.43 27.79 6.47
C ALA A 69 12.72 29.12 6.84
N PRO A 70 11.41 29.12 7.13
CA PRO A 70 10.72 30.33 7.54
C PRO A 70 11.21 30.83 8.90
N ALA A 71 11.47 32.13 9.01
CA ALA A 71 11.89 32.80 10.24
C ALA A 71 11.20 34.17 10.36
N TRP A 72 10.47 34.38 11.45
CA TRP A 72 9.82 35.65 11.74
C TRP A 72 10.82 36.74 12.11
N SER A 73 10.59 37.96 11.64
CA SER A 73 11.31 39.14 12.14
C SER A 73 10.96 39.39 13.61
N PRO A 74 11.85 40.00 14.41
CA PRO A 74 11.59 40.24 15.84
C PRO A 74 10.34 41.09 16.12
N ASP A 75 9.97 41.97 15.19
CA ASP A 75 8.77 42.80 15.25
C ASP A 75 7.49 42.10 14.74
N GLY A 76 7.60 40.88 14.21
CA GLY A 76 6.50 40.10 13.63
C GLY A 76 5.98 40.64 12.29
N GLY A 77 6.58 41.68 11.71
CA GLY A 77 6.07 42.31 10.49
C GLY A 77 6.45 41.59 9.19
N ARG A 78 7.47 40.73 9.22
CA ARG A 78 8.04 40.06 8.03
C ARG A 78 8.43 38.62 8.35
N ILE A 79 8.48 37.80 7.30
CA ILE A 79 8.97 36.43 7.32
C ILE A 79 10.15 36.33 6.34
N ALA A 80 11.33 36.00 6.84
CA ALA A 80 12.46 35.58 6.02
C ALA A 80 12.34 34.10 5.68
N PHE A 81 12.74 33.69 4.49
CA PHE A 81 12.73 32.29 4.08
C PHE A 81 13.70 32.05 2.92
N LEU A 82 13.97 30.78 2.62
CA LEU A 82 14.74 30.35 1.46
C LEU A 82 13.82 30.00 0.30
N ARG A 83 14.18 30.44 -0.91
CA ARG A 83 13.55 30.00 -2.16
C ARG A 83 14.58 29.76 -3.24
N ALA A 84 14.47 28.61 -3.89
CA ALA A 84 15.13 28.34 -5.17
C ALA A 84 14.18 28.69 -6.33
N GLN A 85 14.59 29.66 -7.15
CA GLN A 85 13.88 30.08 -8.37
C GLN A 85 14.94 30.34 -9.44
N ASP A 86 14.98 29.50 -10.48
CA ASP A 86 15.94 29.59 -11.60
C ASP A 86 17.43 29.60 -11.15
N GLY A 87 17.77 28.83 -10.11
CA GLY A 87 19.12 28.76 -9.55
C GLY A 87 19.16 28.22 -8.11
N PRO A 88 20.30 28.34 -7.41
CA PRO A 88 20.43 27.93 -6.00
C PRO A 88 19.56 28.81 -5.08
N ALA A 89 19.21 28.27 -3.91
CA ALA A 89 18.34 28.94 -2.95
C ALA A 89 18.89 30.30 -2.49
N GLN A 90 18.03 31.31 -2.38
CA GLN A 90 18.37 32.65 -1.90
C GLN A 90 17.48 33.03 -0.72
N VAL A 91 17.85 34.06 0.03
CA VAL A 91 17.01 34.64 1.09
C VAL A 91 15.99 35.57 0.48
N TRP A 92 14.73 35.41 0.88
CA TRP A 92 13.59 36.24 0.50
C TRP A 92 12.87 36.76 1.74
N LEU A 93 12.15 37.89 1.58
CA LEU A 93 11.29 38.48 2.61
C LEU A 93 9.84 38.52 2.12
N LEU A 94 8.92 38.09 2.98
CA LEU A 94 7.48 38.16 2.77
C LEU A 94 6.84 39.05 3.86
N PRO A 95 5.97 40.02 3.53
CA PRO A 95 5.16 40.72 4.53
C PRO A 95 4.23 39.76 5.30
N ALA A 96 4.17 39.89 6.62
CA ALA A 96 3.39 38.97 7.47
C ALA A 96 1.88 38.97 7.20
N ASP A 97 1.32 40.10 6.76
CA ASP A 97 -0.07 40.26 6.36
C ASP A 97 -0.37 39.72 4.94
N GLY A 98 0.67 39.31 4.22
CA GLY A 98 0.60 38.76 2.87
C GLY A 98 0.94 39.79 1.79
N GLY A 99 1.48 39.29 0.69
CA GLY A 99 1.98 40.11 -0.42
C GLY A 99 2.92 39.29 -1.29
N GLU A 100 3.62 39.96 -2.21
CA GLU A 100 4.66 39.31 -3.03
C GLU A 100 5.99 39.27 -2.28
N PRO A 101 6.69 38.11 -2.23
CA PRO A 101 8.03 38.03 -1.68
C PRO A 101 9.05 38.85 -2.46
N GLU A 102 10.02 39.43 -1.75
CA GLU A 102 11.16 40.15 -2.31
C GLU A 102 12.47 39.40 -2.06
N GLN A 103 13.27 39.20 -3.10
CA GLN A 103 14.59 38.58 -2.99
C GLN A 103 15.60 39.55 -2.35
N VAL A 104 16.37 39.06 -1.38
CA VAL A 104 17.33 39.86 -0.61
C VAL A 104 18.78 39.54 -0.95
N THR A 105 19.08 38.30 -1.36
CA THR A 105 20.44 37.87 -1.72
C THR A 105 20.51 37.38 -3.16
N SER A 106 21.71 37.45 -3.75
CA SER A 106 22.00 36.95 -5.10
C SER A 106 23.38 36.29 -5.16
N LEU A 107 23.65 35.39 -4.22
CA LEU A 107 24.96 34.72 -4.10
C LEU A 107 25.10 33.62 -5.16
N PRO A 108 26.29 33.47 -5.80
CA PRO A 108 26.49 32.51 -6.90
C PRO A 108 26.12 31.06 -6.57
N LEU A 109 26.35 30.62 -5.34
CA LEU A 109 26.08 29.25 -4.88
C LEU A 109 24.90 29.18 -3.90
N GLY A 110 24.17 30.28 -3.72
CA GLY A 110 23.02 30.34 -2.81
C GLY A 110 23.34 30.78 -1.39
N ALA A 111 22.28 30.90 -0.58
CA ALA A 111 22.32 31.26 0.83
C ALA A 111 21.67 30.14 1.68
N GLY A 112 22.15 29.96 2.91
CA GLY A 112 21.55 29.06 3.89
C GLY A 112 20.47 29.74 4.75
N ALA A 113 19.94 29.00 5.72
CA ALA A 113 18.80 29.40 6.53
C ALA A 113 19.03 30.78 7.20
N PRO A 114 18.09 31.74 7.04
CA PRO A 114 18.25 33.09 7.55
C PRO A 114 17.99 33.18 9.06
N VAL A 115 18.86 33.90 9.78
CA VAL A 115 18.73 34.17 11.22
C VAL A 115 18.73 35.68 11.48
N TRP A 116 17.64 36.18 12.08
CA TRP A 116 17.44 37.61 12.34
C TRP A 116 18.36 38.15 13.44
N SER A 117 18.91 39.35 13.21
CA SER A 117 19.47 40.16 14.29
C SER A 117 18.36 40.62 15.24
N THR A 118 18.70 40.87 16.50
CA THR A 118 17.72 41.24 17.54
C THR A 118 16.95 42.53 17.26
N ASP A 119 17.56 43.46 16.50
CA ASP A 119 16.95 44.71 16.04
C ASP A 119 16.15 44.59 14.72
N GLY A 120 16.18 43.42 14.08
CA GLY A 120 15.46 43.17 12.81
C GLY A 120 16.03 43.89 11.58
N THR A 121 17.24 44.46 11.66
CA THR A 121 17.86 45.22 10.55
C THR A 121 18.75 44.37 9.66
N ARG A 122 19.20 43.21 10.14
CA ARG A 122 20.16 42.32 9.45
C ARG A 122 19.73 40.86 9.52
N LEU A 123 20.20 40.07 8.55
CA LEU A 123 20.09 38.61 8.54
C LEU A 123 21.48 37.99 8.46
N ALA A 124 21.75 36.99 9.29
CA ALA A 124 22.95 36.15 9.21
C ALA A 124 22.58 34.78 8.62
N PHE A 125 23.51 34.18 7.88
CA PHE A 125 23.36 32.83 7.35
C PHE A 125 24.74 32.23 7.01
N SER A 126 24.82 30.90 6.93
CA SER A 126 25.98 30.22 6.33
C SER A 126 25.71 30.02 4.83
N SER A 127 26.72 30.19 3.99
CA SER A 127 26.59 30.06 2.53
C SER A 127 27.83 29.38 1.94
N PRO A 128 27.66 28.47 0.96
CA PRO A 128 28.78 27.90 0.22
C PRO A 128 29.49 28.99 -0.59
N VAL A 129 30.81 28.98 -0.53
CA VAL A 129 31.70 29.80 -1.35
C VAL A 129 32.65 28.88 -2.11
N ASP A 130 32.80 29.12 -3.40
CA ASP A 130 33.78 28.45 -4.26
C ASP A 130 34.18 29.41 -5.39
N ILE A 131 35.45 29.37 -5.76
CA ILE A 131 36.03 30.21 -6.82
C ILE A 131 36.98 29.42 -7.74
N ALA A 132 36.96 28.09 -7.72
CA ALA A 132 37.73 27.27 -8.66
C ALA A 132 36.94 26.88 -9.92
N ASP A 133 37.65 26.47 -10.97
CA ASP A 133 37.08 26.00 -12.24
C ASP A 133 36.44 24.60 -12.06
N ALA A 134 35.13 24.50 -12.31
CA ALA A 134 34.35 23.27 -12.19
C ALA A 134 34.87 22.13 -13.10
N GLU A 135 35.57 22.46 -14.19
CA GLU A 135 36.11 21.49 -15.16
C GLU A 135 37.55 21.05 -14.82
N ALA A 136 38.18 21.64 -13.80
CA ALA A 136 39.53 21.27 -13.40
C ALA A 136 39.58 19.89 -12.71
N PRO A 137 40.73 19.19 -12.70
CA PRO A 137 40.95 18.02 -11.85
C PRO A 137 40.68 18.34 -10.37
N ILE A 138 40.08 17.38 -9.65
CA ILE A 138 39.85 17.50 -8.21
C ILE A 138 41.19 17.23 -7.51
N VAL A 139 41.68 18.21 -6.75
CA VAL A 139 42.88 18.11 -5.92
C VAL A 139 42.45 18.34 -4.48
N THR A 140 42.78 17.41 -3.58
CA THR A 140 42.49 17.51 -2.15
C THR A 140 43.66 16.96 -1.34
N GLU A 141 43.92 17.59 -0.20
CA GLU A 141 44.83 17.11 0.83
C GLU A 141 44.08 16.66 2.10
N ARG A 142 42.74 16.76 2.08
CA ARG A 142 41.83 16.47 3.20
C ARG A 142 40.87 15.32 2.89
N LEU A 143 40.36 14.66 3.93
CA LEU A 143 39.42 13.54 3.84
C LEU A 143 37.96 13.98 3.65
N ASP A 144 37.63 15.24 3.91
CA ASP A 144 36.29 15.85 3.72
C ASP A 144 36.06 16.34 2.27
N TYR A 145 36.63 15.64 1.28
CA TYR A 145 36.61 16.07 -0.13
C TYR A 145 35.30 15.77 -0.88
N LYS A 146 34.40 15.01 -0.26
CA LYS A 146 33.08 14.67 -0.80
C LYS A 146 32.05 14.51 0.32
N SER A 147 30.78 14.64 -0.02
CA SER A 147 29.64 14.45 0.88
C SER A 147 28.46 13.86 0.13
N ASP A 148 27.76 12.90 0.72
CA ASP A 148 26.53 12.36 0.14
C ASP A 148 25.51 13.46 -0.21
N GLY A 149 24.86 13.31 -1.37
CA GLY A 149 23.92 14.28 -1.92
C GLY A 149 24.56 15.53 -2.56
N SER A 150 25.80 15.87 -2.20
CA SER A 150 26.55 16.98 -2.82
C SER A 150 27.63 16.50 -3.80
N GLY A 151 28.06 15.24 -3.68
CA GLY A 151 29.18 14.69 -4.44
C GLY A 151 30.52 15.28 -4.02
N TYR A 152 31.41 15.49 -4.97
CA TYR A 152 32.74 16.05 -4.72
C TYR A 152 32.67 17.54 -4.37
N LEU A 153 33.13 17.90 -3.17
CA LEU A 153 33.09 19.27 -2.66
C LEU A 153 34.15 20.19 -3.28
N ARG A 154 35.23 19.64 -3.85
CA ARG A 154 36.34 20.42 -4.42
C ARG A 154 36.84 21.47 -3.39
N SER A 155 36.83 22.74 -3.76
CA SER A 155 37.17 23.89 -2.90
C SER A 155 35.96 24.58 -2.27
N VAL A 156 34.74 24.04 -2.42
CA VAL A 156 33.54 24.61 -1.81
C VAL A 156 33.63 24.54 -0.29
N ARG A 157 33.51 25.69 0.38
CA ARG A 157 33.44 25.79 1.85
C ARG A 157 32.24 26.62 2.28
N ALA A 158 31.65 26.30 3.43
CA ALA A 158 30.52 27.05 3.96
C ALA A 158 31.01 28.13 4.93
N HIS A 159 30.65 29.40 4.72
CA HIS A 159 31.08 30.50 5.57
C HIS A 159 29.96 31.47 5.94
N LEU A 160 30.18 32.21 7.03
CA LEU A 160 29.20 33.12 7.58
C LEU A 160 29.09 34.39 6.75
N HIS A 161 27.85 34.77 6.46
CA HIS A 161 27.50 36.01 5.78
C HIS A 161 26.48 36.78 6.59
N VAL A 162 26.50 38.11 6.46
CA VAL A 162 25.47 39.00 6.98
C VAL A 162 24.99 39.89 5.86
N VAL A 163 23.68 39.99 5.69
CA VAL A 163 23.05 40.98 4.80
C VAL A 163 22.41 42.08 5.62
N ASP A 164 22.69 43.32 5.24
CA ASP A 164 22.04 44.50 5.75
C ASP A 164 20.78 44.81 4.92
N LEU A 165 19.63 44.90 5.57
CA LEU A 165 18.34 44.97 4.84
C LEU A 165 18.04 46.34 4.25
N GLU A 166 18.67 47.40 4.76
CA GLU A 166 18.51 48.76 4.23
C GLU A 166 19.37 48.97 2.99
N SER A 167 20.66 48.64 3.08
CA SER A 167 21.62 48.81 1.98
C SER A 167 21.61 47.66 0.97
N ARG A 168 21.08 46.48 1.34
CA ARG A 168 21.15 45.23 0.59
C ARG A 168 22.57 44.69 0.39
N GLU A 169 23.55 45.19 1.14
CA GLU A 169 24.93 44.71 1.07
C GLU A 169 25.07 43.37 1.79
N VAL A 170 25.63 42.37 1.10
CA VAL A 170 25.99 41.06 1.69
C VAL A 170 27.48 41.04 1.97
N LYS A 171 27.85 40.79 3.23
CA LYS A 171 29.24 40.74 3.69
C LYS A 171 29.60 39.34 4.20
N GLN A 172 30.62 38.73 3.61
CA GLN A 172 31.27 37.52 4.13
C GLN A 172 32.13 37.87 5.36
N LEU A 173 31.91 37.17 6.47
CA LEU A 173 32.59 37.41 7.75
C LEU A 173 33.75 36.45 8.02
N THR A 174 33.65 35.21 7.56
CA THR A 174 34.67 34.17 7.75
C THR A 174 35.20 33.63 6.43
N ASP A 175 36.45 33.18 6.42
CA ASP A 175 37.10 32.54 5.27
C ASP A 175 38.14 31.51 5.74
N GLY A 176 38.47 30.56 4.86
CA GLY A 176 39.49 29.54 5.08
C GLY A 176 39.09 28.17 4.56
N ASP A 177 39.97 27.18 4.74
CA ASP A 177 39.74 25.80 4.30
C ASP A 177 38.99 24.98 5.37
N TRP A 178 37.80 25.44 5.75
CA TRP A 178 36.97 24.83 6.81
C TRP A 178 35.51 25.28 6.68
N HIS A 179 34.58 24.60 7.36
CA HIS A 179 33.15 24.91 7.30
C HIS A 179 32.66 25.60 8.58
N ALA A 180 31.86 26.66 8.42
CA ALA A 180 31.10 27.32 9.47
C ALA A 180 29.66 26.77 9.50
N GLY A 181 29.22 26.29 10.67
CA GLY A 181 27.84 25.90 10.91
C GLY A 181 26.88 27.10 10.91
N THR A 182 25.59 26.81 11.18
CA THR A 182 24.55 27.84 11.26
C THR A 182 24.88 28.88 12.35
N PRO A 183 24.83 30.19 12.05
CA PRO A 183 25.17 31.22 13.02
C PRO A 183 24.03 31.50 14.00
N ALA A 184 24.37 31.97 15.20
CA ALA A 184 23.45 32.56 16.17
C ALA A 184 23.91 33.95 16.60
N TRP A 185 22.98 34.91 16.73
CA TRP A 185 23.27 36.29 17.11
C TRP A 185 23.43 36.47 18.62
N SER A 186 24.47 37.22 19.02
CA SER A 186 24.53 37.72 20.40
C SER A 186 23.37 38.66 20.70
N PRO A 187 22.91 38.76 21.97
CA PRO A 187 21.75 39.60 22.32
C PRO A 187 21.90 41.08 21.90
N ASP A 188 23.13 41.59 21.90
CA ASP A 188 23.47 42.97 21.49
C ASP A 188 23.65 43.14 19.96
N GLY A 189 23.55 42.06 19.17
CA GLY A 189 23.70 42.09 17.72
C GLY A 189 25.10 42.42 17.22
N THR A 190 26.15 42.29 18.04
CA THR A 190 27.54 42.65 17.65
C THR A 190 28.37 41.44 17.24
N ARG A 191 28.00 40.23 17.68
CA ARG A 191 28.75 38.98 17.48
C ARG A 191 27.86 37.86 16.95
N LEU A 192 28.48 36.89 16.28
CA LEU A 192 27.87 35.62 15.89
C LEU A 192 28.60 34.46 16.56
N ALA A 193 27.84 33.50 17.11
CA ALA A 193 28.36 32.20 17.53
C ALA A 193 28.10 31.17 16.44
N PHE A 194 29.00 30.21 16.28
CA PHE A 194 28.86 29.12 15.32
C PHE A 194 29.71 27.91 15.73
N THR A 195 29.37 26.73 15.21
CA THR A 195 30.18 25.51 15.34
C THR A 195 31.11 25.39 14.13
N GLY A 196 32.34 24.91 14.32
CA GLY A 196 33.27 24.73 13.20
C GLY A 196 34.61 24.13 13.61
N ALA A 197 35.18 23.31 12.74
CA ALA A 197 36.49 22.70 12.92
C ALA A 197 37.54 23.45 12.09
N LEU A 198 38.25 24.39 12.72
CA LEU A 198 39.10 25.37 12.05
C LEU A 198 40.57 24.94 11.90
N ASP A 199 40.96 23.84 12.54
CA ASP A 199 42.34 23.34 12.54
C ASP A 199 42.69 22.69 11.19
N GLU A 200 43.97 22.77 10.80
CA GLU A 200 44.47 22.20 9.53
C GLU A 200 44.17 20.71 9.42
N ASP A 201 44.32 19.94 10.51
CA ASP A 201 44.05 18.50 10.57
C ASP A 201 42.66 18.15 11.15
N ALA A 202 41.69 19.06 11.04
CA ALA A 202 40.35 18.89 11.62
C ALA A 202 39.62 17.61 11.14
N ASP A 203 39.85 17.18 9.90
CA ASP A 203 39.33 15.95 9.31
C ASP A 203 39.89 14.66 9.97
N LEU A 204 40.96 14.77 10.75
CA LEU A 204 41.57 13.66 11.48
C LEU A 204 41.14 13.55 12.94
N THR A 205 40.58 14.61 13.53
CA THR A 205 40.33 14.70 14.98
C THR A 205 38.85 14.61 15.39
N PHE A 206 37.92 14.80 14.46
CA PHE A 206 36.46 14.81 14.66
C PHE A 206 35.92 15.86 15.65
N ARG A 207 36.77 16.79 16.08
CA ARG A 207 36.41 17.87 16.99
C ARG A 207 35.66 18.94 16.24
N VAL A 208 34.59 19.45 16.85
CA VAL A 208 33.83 20.57 16.29
C VAL A 208 33.59 21.58 17.42
N PRO A 209 34.57 22.45 17.71
CA PRO A 209 34.45 23.43 18.79
C PRO A 209 33.46 24.56 18.47
N VAL A 210 33.15 25.33 19.51
CA VAL A 210 32.27 26.51 19.42
C VAL A 210 33.11 27.77 19.33
N HIS A 211 32.80 28.61 18.34
CA HIS A 211 33.51 29.84 18.05
C HIS A 211 32.58 31.05 18.04
N VAL A 212 33.15 32.23 18.30
CA VAL A 212 32.46 33.52 18.19
C VAL A 212 33.26 34.48 17.30
N VAL A 213 32.57 35.30 16.50
CA VAL A 213 33.18 36.31 15.62
C VAL A 213 32.42 37.64 15.69
N ASN A 214 33.16 38.76 15.62
CA ASN A 214 32.57 40.10 15.54
C ASN A 214 32.05 40.38 14.13
N VAL A 215 30.89 41.04 14.03
CA VAL A 215 30.28 41.40 12.73
C VAL A 215 30.94 42.64 12.10
N SER A 216 31.61 43.47 12.91
CA SER A 216 32.28 44.71 12.52
C SER A 216 33.70 44.52 11.94
N GLY A 217 33.81 43.75 10.85
CA GLY A 217 35.06 43.62 10.08
C GLY A 217 35.36 42.17 9.71
N LYS A 218 36.52 41.91 9.11
CA LYS A 218 37.08 40.56 9.04
C LYS A 218 37.82 40.29 10.35
N ALA A 219 37.12 39.77 11.36
CA ALA A 219 37.70 39.37 12.63
C ALA A 219 38.00 37.86 12.60
N ARG A 220 39.13 37.44 13.19
CA ARG A 220 39.43 36.01 13.36
C ARG A 220 38.44 35.41 14.37
N PRO A 221 37.83 34.25 14.09
CA PRO A 221 37.00 33.56 15.07
C PRO A 221 37.76 33.27 16.37
N GLU A 222 37.11 33.49 17.50
CA GLU A 222 37.59 33.19 18.85
C GLU A 222 36.99 31.87 19.33
N LEU A 223 37.83 30.96 19.81
CA LEU A 223 37.38 29.71 20.44
C LEU A 223 36.80 30.01 21.83
N VAL A 224 35.57 29.54 22.08
CA VAL A 224 34.85 29.82 23.33
C VAL A 224 34.55 28.57 24.15
N GLY A 225 34.55 27.38 23.53
CA GLY A 225 34.35 26.13 24.26
C GLY A 225 34.40 24.88 23.40
N LEU A 226 34.39 23.71 24.08
CA LEU A 226 34.45 22.38 23.48
C LEU A 226 35.66 22.15 22.57
N ALA A 227 36.85 22.60 23.00
CA ALA A 227 38.10 22.43 22.24
C ALA A 227 38.41 20.96 21.87
N ASP A 228 38.06 20.03 22.75
CA ASP A 228 38.23 18.58 22.55
C ASP A 228 36.89 17.86 22.26
N GLY A 229 35.80 18.61 22.14
CA GLY A 229 34.44 18.10 22.03
C GLY A 229 33.85 18.21 20.63
N GLN A 230 32.57 17.88 20.52
CA GLN A 230 31.80 17.98 19.29
C GLN A 230 30.48 18.72 19.54
N ALA A 231 30.36 19.92 18.96
CA ALA A 231 29.14 20.70 18.96
C ALA A 231 28.34 20.45 17.66
N ALA A 232 27.05 20.14 17.81
CA ALA A 232 26.12 20.00 16.69
C ALA A 232 25.41 21.34 16.39
N THR A 233 24.94 22.03 17.43
CA THR A 233 24.18 23.29 17.29
C THR A 233 24.61 24.29 18.36
N VAL A 234 24.38 25.59 18.12
CA VAL A 234 24.65 26.65 19.08
C VAL A 234 23.59 27.74 18.99
N THR A 235 23.13 28.25 20.14
CA THR A 235 22.30 29.44 20.25
C THR A 235 22.73 30.30 21.45
N TRP A 236 22.42 31.59 21.44
CA TRP A 236 22.81 32.50 22.52
C TRP A 236 21.84 32.48 23.69
N THR A 237 22.37 32.58 24.90
CA THR A 237 21.63 32.97 26.10
C THR A 237 22.00 34.41 26.48
N ALA A 238 21.42 34.94 27.56
CA ALA A 238 21.76 36.27 28.06
C ALA A 238 23.21 36.36 28.58
N ASP A 239 23.79 35.24 29.02
CA ASP A 239 25.04 35.14 29.76
C ASP A 239 26.08 34.17 29.13
N GLY A 240 25.73 33.50 28.02
CA GLY A 240 26.53 32.45 27.41
C GLY A 240 25.89 31.87 26.16
N LEU A 241 26.10 30.57 25.95
CA LEU A 241 25.68 29.81 24.78
C LEU A 241 24.99 28.52 25.23
N LEU A 242 23.92 28.14 24.56
CA LEU A 242 23.30 26.83 24.65
C LEU A 242 23.77 26.00 23.46
N VAL A 243 24.28 24.81 23.72
CA VAL A 243 24.95 23.95 22.74
C VAL A 243 24.37 22.54 22.84
N THR A 244 23.94 21.97 21.71
CA THR A 244 23.75 20.50 21.64
C THR A 244 25.08 19.89 21.24
N GLY A 245 25.63 18.97 22.04
CA GLY A 245 26.94 18.41 21.76
C GLY A 245 27.49 17.50 22.85
N ARG A 246 28.78 17.19 22.72
CA ARG A 246 29.57 16.34 23.61
C ARG A 246 30.85 17.05 24.00
N THR A 247 31.35 16.76 25.20
CA THR A 247 32.61 17.30 25.72
C THR A 247 33.84 16.51 25.24
N SER A 248 33.65 15.35 24.62
CA SER A 248 34.68 14.60 23.89
C SER A 248 34.25 14.32 22.45
N ALA A 249 35.18 13.80 21.65
CA ALA A 249 34.95 13.38 20.27
C ALA A 249 34.55 11.89 20.13
N ASP A 250 34.39 11.17 21.24
CA ASP A 250 34.05 9.74 21.25
C ASP A 250 32.58 9.49 20.84
N ALA A 251 32.23 8.26 20.48
CA ALA A 251 30.84 7.86 20.23
C ALA A 251 29.97 8.00 21.49
N GLY A 252 28.69 8.33 21.32
CA GLY A 252 27.74 8.47 22.43
C GLY A 252 26.69 9.58 22.27
N HIS A 253 25.82 9.73 23.26
CA HIS A 253 24.71 10.69 23.24
C HIS A 253 25.18 12.15 23.13
N LEU A 254 24.46 12.92 22.32
CA LEU A 254 24.46 14.36 22.39
C LEU A 254 23.77 14.81 23.69
N SER A 255 24.39 15.75 24.38
CA SER A 255 23.84 16.41 25.58
C SER A 255 23.40 17.84 25.26
N LEU A 256 22.55 18.38 26.13
CA LEU A 256 22.22 19.81 26.17
C LEU A 256 23.17 20.51 27.14
N LEU A 257 24.04 21.35 26.61
CA LEU A 257 25.11 22.01 27.37
C LEU A 257 24.85 23.52 27.43
N HIS A 258 25.04 24.12 28.60
CA HIS A 258 25.19 25.57 28.76
C HIS A 258 26.69 25.87 28.90
N LEU A 259 27.19 26.72 28.01
CA LEU A 259 28.58 27.14 27.90
C LEU A 259 28.67 28.63 28.22
N SER A 260 29.40 29.00 29.26
CA SER A 260 29.70 30.40 29.55
C SER A 260 30.79 30.92 28.59
N LEU A 261 30.86 32.24 28.40
CA LEU A 261 31.86 32.84 27.50
C LEU A 261 33.31 32.73 28.01
N ASP A 262 33.51 32.43 29.29
CA ASP A 262 34.81 32.12 29.90
C ASP A 262 35.14 30.62 29.88
N GLY A 263 34.26 29.79 29.31
CA GLY A 263 34.55 28.38 29.00
C GLY A 263 34.04 27.36 30.01
N GLU A 264 33.23 27.74 31.01
CA GLU A 264 32.58 26.78 31.90
C GLU A 264 31.45 26.04 31.18
N VAL A 265 31.35 24.73 31.37
CA VAL A 265 30.35 23.87 30.73
C VAL A 265 29.47 23.20 31.79
N ARG A 266 28.15 23.34 31.65
CA ARG A 266 27.14 22.65 32.47
C ARG A 266 26.25 21.78 31.58
N ASN A 267 26.08 20.51 31.94
CA ASN A 267 25.15 19.62 31.24
C ASN A 267 23.74 19.72 31.86
N LEU A 268 22.81 20.31 31.13
CA LEU A 268 21.42 20.51 31.54
C LEU A 268 20.56 19.25 31.36
N SER A 269 20.98 18.31 30.50
CA SER A 269 20.29 17.05 30.26
C SER A 269 20.89 15.88 31.05
N ALA A 270 21.83 16.11 31.97
CA ALA A 270 22.57 15.04 32.65
C ALA A 270 21.67 14.05 33.43
N ALA A 271 20.49 14.48 33.87
CA ALA A 271 19.52 13.61 34.54
C ALA A 271 18.76 12.68 33.58
N LEU A 272 18.78 12.97 32.28
CA LEU A 272 18.21 12.12 31.24
C LEU A 272 19.33 11.28 30.61
N ASP A 273 19.27 9.97 30.80
CA ASP A 273 20.10 9.04 30.03
C ASP A 273 19.51 8.85 28.62
N ARG A 274 19.37 9.95 27.87
CA ARG A 274 18.75 10.01 26.53
C ARG A 274 19.49 10.98 25.62
N ASN A 275 19.57 10.63 24.35
CA ASN A 275 20.18 11.44 23.32
C ASN A 275 19.33 12.69 23.01
N VAL A 276 19.96 13.87 23.02
CA VAL A 276 19.31 15.12 22.62
C VAL A 276 19.19 15.19 21.10
N MET A 277 17.99 15.50 20.62
CA MET A 277 17.61 15.45 19.21
C MET A 277 17.39 16.85 18.64
N PRO A 278 18.41 17.51 18.06
CA PRO A 278 18.26 18.86 17.50
C PRO A 278 17.44 18.88 16.19
N GLY A 279 17.12 17.72 15.62
CA GLY A 279 16.36 17.58 14.39
C GLY A 279 17.21 17.68 13.13
N THR A 280 17.03 16.74 12.20
CA THR A 280 17.55 16.79 10.81
C THR A 280 16.76 15.82 9.94
N SER A 281 17.03 15.76 8.63
CA SER A 281 16.38 14.81 7.72
C SER A 281 16.57 13.36 8.20
N GLY A 282 15.47 12.63 8.38
CA GLY A 282 15.47 11.25 8.89
C GLY A 282 15.66 11.09 10.40
N TYR A 283 15.96 12.18 11.13
CA TYR A 283 16.11 12.19 12.58
C TYR A 283 15.22 13.29 13.17
N PRO A 284 13.95 12.97 13.50
CA PRO A 284 13.01 13.95 14.05
C PRO A 284 13.55 14.56 15.34
N GLY A 285 13.21 15.83 15.56
CA GLY A 285 13.59 16.62 16.72
C GLY A 285 13.37 18.10 16.47
N GLY A 286 14.06 18.95 17.24
CA GLY A 286 14.00 20.39 17.06
C GLY A 286 15.11 21.09 17.81
N LEU A 287 15.60 22.19 17.23
CA LEU A 287 16.67 22.99 17.81
C LEU A 287 16.28 23.42 19.23
N PRO A 288 17.17 23.24 20.23
CA PRO A 288 16.89 23.75 21.56
C PRO A 288 16.67 25.26 21.54
N THR A 289 15.62 25.71 22.22
CA THR A 289 15.18 27.10 22.20
C THR A 289 14.84 27.57 23.60
N LEU A 290 15.12 28.84 23.88
CA LEU A 290 14.70 29.49 25.12
C LEU A 290 13.27 30.00 24.99
N THR A 291 12.53 30.01 26.09
CA THR A 291 11.35 30.87 26.26
C THR A 291 11.81 32.33 26.21
N ALA A 292 10.96 33.29 25.79
CA ALA A 292 11.46 34.67 25.61
C ALA A 292 11.77 35.40 26.94
N ASP A 293 11.38 34.85 28.08
CA ASP A 293 11.87 35.28 29.40
C ASP A 293 13.34 34.88 29.68
N GLY A 294 13.91 34.02 28.83
CA GLY A 294 15.30 33.56 28.88
C GLY A 294 15.60 32.56 29.98
N ARG A 295 14.58 31.97 30.62
CA ARG A 295 14.76 31.10 31.80
C ARG A 295 14.61 29.63 31.53
N THR A 296 13.68 29.24 30.66
CA THR A 296 13.38 27.84 30.38
C THR A 296 13.92 27.47 29.00
N VAL A 297 14.60 26.33 28.92
CA VAL A 297 15.05 25.73 27.67
C VAL A 297 14.11 24.60 27.29
N LEU A 298 13.55 24.67 26.08
CA LEU A 298 12.83 23.58 25.45
C LEU A 298 13.77 22.82 24.53
N PHE A 299 13.75 21.50 24.60
CA PHE A 299 14.59 20.64 23.76
C PHE A 299 13.92 19.29 23.52
N CYS A 300 14.33 18.63 22.45
CA CYS A 300 13.87 17.27 22.18
C CYS A 300 14.90 16.24 22.62
N ALA A 301 14.45 15.10 23.13
CA ALA A 301 15.29 13.94 23.39
C ALA A 301 14.58 12.65 22.95
N ARG A 302 15.33 11.64 22.52
CA ARG A 302 14.77 10.38 22.05
C ARG A 302 14.61 9.41 23.20
N ASP A 303 13.45 8.78 23.32
CA ASP A 303 13.17 7.74 24.31
C ASP A 303 12.29 6.66 23.66
N ARG A 304 12.77 5.40 23.71
CA ARG A 304 12.19 4.22 23.03
C ARG A 304 11.83 4.47 21.55
N GLY A 305 12.71 5.16 20.84
CA GLY A 305 12.57 5.54 19.42
C GLY A 305 11.67 6.74 19.14
N CYS A 306 10.82 7.15 20.08
CA CYS A 306 10.02 8.37 19.96
C CYS A 306 10.86 9.60 20.35
N THR A 307 10.80 10.66 19.54
CA THR A 307 11.41 11.94 19.92
C THR A 307 10.41 12.78 20.70
N GLN A 308 10.73 13.07 21.95
CA GLN A 308 9.85 13.70 22.95
C GLN A 308 10.34 15.11 23.28
N LEU A 309 9.41 16.00 23.67
CA LEU A 309 9.69 17.39 24.03
C LEU A 309 9.80 17.56 25.55
N TYR A 310 10.91 18.13 25.99
CA TYR A 310 11.22 18.43 27.39
C TYR A 310 11.42 19.93 27.62
N ALA A 311 11.27 20.34 28.87
CA ALA A 311 11.63 21.66 29.39
C ALA A 311 12.61 21.52 30.56
N VAL A 312 13.62 22.38 30.64
CA VAL A 312 14.55 22.45 31.78
C VAL A 312 14.91 23.91 32.05
N ASP A 313 15.12 24.28 33.31
CA ASP A 313 15.59 25.62 33.67
C ASP A 313 17.04 25.81 33.20
N LEU A 314 17.39 27.01 32.73
CA LEU A 314 18.73 27.35 32.26
C LEU A 314 19.77 27.23 33.38
N ASP A 315 19.36 27.49 34.63
CA ASP A 315 20.20 27.30 35.81
C ASP A 315 20.43 25.81 36.16
N GLY A 316 19.73 24.89 35.48
CA GLY A 316 19.75 23.45 35.71
C GLY A 316 18.58 22.96 36.56
N GLY A 317 18.43 21.65 36.63
CA GLY A 317 17.31 20.99 37.30
C GLY A 317 16.98 19.66 36.63
N GLU A 318 15.89 19.02 37.06
CA GLU A 318 15.35 17.82 36.42
C GLU A 318 14.54 18.23 35.18
N PRO A 319 14.88 17.73 33.97
CA PRO A 319 14.08 17.98 32.79
C PRO A 319 12.65 17.44 32.93
N ARG A 320 11.66 18.29 32.64
CA ARG A 320 10.24 17.99 32.70
C ARG A 320 9.72 17.61 31.31
N LEU A 321 9.13 16.43 31.18
CA LEU A 321 8.45 16.01 29.96
C LEU A 321 7.21 16.88 29.70
N LEU A 322 7.11 17.46 28.50
CA LEU A 322 5.94 18.20 28.03
C LEU A 322 5.08 17.35 27.07
N VAL A 323 5.71 16.74 26.07
CA VAL A 323 5.03 15.89 25.07
C VAL A 323 5.84 14.62 24.88
N GLY A 324 5.21 13.48 25.17
CA GLY A 324 5.81 12.16 24.97
C GLY A 324 4.76 11.06 24.88
N GLY A 325 5.23 9.81 24.94
CA GLY A 325 4.44 8.59 24.81
C GLY A 325 4.89 7.74 23.62
N ASP A 326 4.40 6.51 23.58
CA ASP A 326 4.99 5.43 22.76
C ASP A 326 4.63 5.54 21.27
N SER A 327 3.74 6.46 20.91
CA SER A 327 3.33 6.70 19.52
C SER A 327 3.18 8.18 19.21
N ARG A 328 4.08 9.01 19.75
CA ARG A 328 4.16 10.44 19.45
C ARG A 328 5.59 10.84 19.17
N VAL A 329 5.79 11.55 18.07
CA VAL A 329 7.11 12.05 17.65
C VAL A 329 7.02 13.54 17.39
N VAL A 330 7.93 14.30 17.99
CA VAL A 330 8.14 15.72 17.70
C VAL A 330 9.21 15.83 16.61
N ALA A 331 8.83 16.35 15.44
CA ALA A 331 9.68 16.46 14.25
C ALA A 331 10.03 17.91 13.87
N GLY A 332 9.64 18.88 14.70
CA GLY A 332 9.98 20.29 14.58
C GLY A 332 9.56 21.04 15.83
N LEU A 333 10.24 22.14 16.15
CA LEU A 333 10.02 22.93 17.37
C LEU A 333 10.27 24.42 17.10
N SER A 334 9.37 25.27 17.58
CA SER A 334 9.55 26.71 17.72
C SER A 334 8.81 27.19 18.97
N ALA A 335 9.39 28.12 19.73
CA ALA A 335 8.87 28.50 21.04
C ALA A 335 8.58 30.00 21.17
N GLY A 336 7.56 30.31 21.95
CA GLY A 336 7.27 31.64 22.48
C GLY A 336 7.26 31.62 24.01
N ASP A 337 6.58 32.58 24.62
CA ASP A 337 6.55 32.73 26.09
C ASP A 337 5.73 31.66 26.82
N THR A 338 4.52 31.40 26.31
CA THR A 338 3.54 30.53 26.96
C THR A 338 3.21 29.29 26.13
N VAL A 339 3.60 29.28 24.86
CA VAL A 339 3.25 28.26 23.87
C VAL A 339 4.47 27.89 23.03
N ALA A 340 4.60 26.61 22.70
CA ALA A 340 5.48 26.13 21.64
C ALA A 340 4.69 25.53 20.47
N ALA A 341 5.12 25.79 19.24
CA ALA A 341 4.65 25.14 18.03
C ALA A 341 5.53 23.93 17.70
N ILE A 342 4.90 22.83 17.30
CA ILE A 342 5.57 21.58 16.94
C ILE A 342 4.98 20.95 15.67
N VAL A 343 5.77 20.09 15.02
CA VAL A 343 5.24 19.08 14.09
C VAL A 343 5.08 17.79 14.88
N LEU A 344 3.85 17.30 14.97
CA LEU A 344 3.49 16.11 15.74
C LEU A 344 3.12 14.94 14.83
N GLY A 345 3.94 13.90 14.83
CA GLY A 345 3.59 12.58 14.30
C GLY A 345 2.83 11.75 15.34
N THR A 346 1.88 10.92 14.89
CA THR A 346 1.13 10.01 15.77
C THR A 346 0.96 8.63 15.13
N ALA A 347 0.36 7.66 15.83
CA ALA A 347 0.04 6.34 15.28
C ALA A 347 -0.83 6.37 13.99
N THR A 348 -1.56 7.47 13.74
CA THR A 348 -2.52 7.58 12.63
C THR A 348 -2.37 8.86 11.79
N SER A 349 -1.27 9.61 11.98
CA SER A 349 -0.93 10.76 11.16
C SER A 349 0.57 10.84 10.92
N TYR A 350 0.94 11.12 9.66
CA TYR A 350 2.32 11.34 9.23
C TYR A 350 2.91 12.67 9.70
N GLY A 351 2.13 13.53 10.35
CA GLY A 351 2.58 14.81 10.89
C GLY A 351 1.52 15.90 10.79
N GLU A 352 1.28 16.62 11.89
CA GLU A 352 0.41 17.79 11.95
C GLU A 352 1.05 18.95 12.72
N ILE A 353 0.66 20.19 12.40
CA ILE A 353 1.04 21.36 13.18
C ILE A 353 0.21 21.39 14.46
N ALA A 354 0.88 21.47 15.60
CA ALA A 354 0.26 21.54 16.91
C ALA A 354 0.93 22.60 17.80
N THR A 355 0.23 23.04 18.83
CA THR A 355 0.77 23.88 19.91
C THR A 355 0.74 23.15 21.24
N VAL A 356 1.70 23.47 22.09
CA VAL A 356 1.81 22.99 23.48
C VAL A 356 1.79 24.18 24.40
N ASP A 357 0.86 24.23 25.35
CA ASP A 357 0.90 25.18 26.46
C ASP A 357 2.02 24.78 27.43
N LEU A 358 2.96 25.68 27.70
CA LEU A 358 4.19 25.36 28.44
C LEU A 358 3.96 25.19 29.96
N ALA A 359 2.88 25.76 30.48
CA ALA A 359 2.52 25.69 31.88
C ALA A 359 1.73 24.40 32.19
N SER A 360 0.74 24.06 31.36
CA SER A 360 -0.14 22.90 31.56
C SER A 360 0.33 21.64 30.83
N GLY A 361 1.12 21.78 29.77
CA GLY A 361 1.44 20.69 28.83
C GLY A 361 0.30 20.36 27.87
N GLU A 362 -0.76 21.18 27.82
CA GLU A 362 -1.92 20.93 26.96
C GLU A 362 -1.54 21.03 25.48
N LEU A 363 -1.88 19.99 24.71
CA LEU A 363 -1.59 19.87 23.29
C LEU A 363 -2.84 20.17 22.45
N THR A 364 -2.74 21.10 21.50
CA THR A 364 -3.80 21.44 20.54
C THR A 364 -3.30 21.25 19.10
N VAL A 365 -3.97 20.42 18.31
CA VAL A 365 -3.66 20.18 16.90
C VAL A 365 -4.44 21.16 16.01
N HIS A 366 -3.76 21.79 15.04
CA HIS A 366 -4.33 22.85 14.20
C HIS A 366 -4.53 22.45 12.74
N THR A 367 -3.95 21.34 12.29
CA THR A 367 -4.05 20.84 10.91
C THR A 367 -4.60 19.40 10.87
N GLU A 368 -5.11 19.00 9.70
CA GLU A 368 -5.56 17.62 9.42
C GLU A 368 -5.14 17.26 7.98
N HIS A 369 -3.83 17.35 7.69
CA HIS A 369 -3.28 17.11 6.36
C HIS A 369 -3.19 15.62 6.02
N ASN A 370 -2.86 14.77 6.99
CA ASN A 370 -2.39 13.40 6.74
C ASN A 370 -3.07 12.32 7.57
N LYS A 371 -4.35 12.51 7.92
CA LYS A 371 -5.07 11.50 8.69
C LYS A 371 -5.35 10.27 7.81
N ALA A 372 -4.80 9.13 8.21
CA ALA A 372 -4.93 7.88 7.47
C ALA A 372 -5.52 6.76 8.36
N GLU A 373 -6.29 5.87 7.75
CA GLU A 373 -6.68 4.60 8.38
C GLU A 373 -5.55 3.60 8.16
N LEU A 374 -4.80 3.28 9.22
CA LEU A 374 -3.59 2.44 9.16
C LEU A 374 -3.68 1.27 10.13
N PHE A 375 -2.95 0.20 9.84
CA PHE A 375 -2.57 -0.80 10.83
C PHE A 375 -1.56 -0.16 11.79
N VAL A 376 -2.02 0.10 13.01
CA VAL A 376 -1.20 0.70 14.07
C VAL A 376 -0.14 -0.29 14.53
N ARG A 377 1.07 0.22 14.75
CA ARG A 377 2.21 -0.52 15.31
C ARG A 377 1.87 -0.98 16.73
N GLU A 378 1.86 -2.29 16.97
CA GLU A 378 1.66 -2.89 18.29
C GLU A 378 3.01 -3.03 19.00
N GLU A 379 3.18 -2.44 20.19
CA GLU A 379 4.42 -2.53 20.96
C GLU A 379 4.73 -3.98 21.39
N ARG A 380 6.02 -4.34 21.39
CA ARG A 380 6.55 -5.64 21.81
C ARG A 380 7.90 -5.50 22.52
N GLU A 381 8.14 -6.40 23.45
CA GLU A 381 9.45 -6.61 24.07
C GLU A 381 9.79 -8.10 24.02
N PHE A 382 11.06 -8.38 23.73
CA PHE A 382 11.61 -9.73 23.65
C PHE A 382 12.83 -9.79 24.54
N THR A 383 12.92 -10.80 25.41
CA THR A 383 14.14 -11.07 26.16
C THR A 383 14.95 -12.10 25.40
N VAL A 384 16.18 -11.77 25.02
CA VAL A 384 17.11 -12.68 24.34
C VAL A 384 17.97 -13.44 25.35
N SER A 385 18.70 -14.45 24.87
CA SER A 385 19.37 -15.46 25.69
C SER A 385 20.43 -14.91 26.66
N ASP A 386 21.03 -13.75 26.36
CA ASP A 386 21.98 -13.06 27.23
C ASP A 386 21.31 -12.16 28.31
N GLY A 387 19.99 -12.09 28.31
CA GLY A 387 19.18 -11.29 29.23
C GLY A 387 18.84 -9.89 28.72
N THR A 388 19.33 -9.49 27.55
CA THR A 388 18.99 -8.20 26.92
C THR A 388 17.50 -8.16 26.56
N VAL A 389 16.85 -7.04 26.86
CA VAL A 389 15.46 -6.78 26.45
C VAL A 389 15.48 -5.93 25.19
N VAL A 390 15.02 -6.52 24.10
CA VAL A 390 14.90 -5.87 22.79
C VAL A 390 13.47 -5.37 22.62
N HIS A 391 13.33 -4.07 22.47
CA HIS A 391 12.05 -3.43 22.20
C HIS A 391 11.78 -3.38 20.69
N GLY A 392 10.50 -3.44 20.31
CA GLY A 392 10.10 -3.26 18.93
C GLY A 392 8.59 -3.14 18.74
N TRP A 393 8.19 -3.27 17.49
CA TRP A 393 6.82 -3.10 17.04
C TRP A 393 6.42 -4.21 16.09
N LEU A 394 5.13 -4.55 16.11
CA LEU A 394 4.51 -5.50 15.19
C LEU A 394 3.39 -4.80 14.41
N VAL A 395 3.44 -4.88 13.09
CA VAL A 395 2.35 -4.42 12.20
C VAL A 395 1.71 -5.63 11.53
N ARG A 396 0.39 -5.76 11.63
CA ARG A 396 -0.39 -6.84 11.00
C ARG A 396 -1.87 -6.49 10.97
N ASP A 397 -2.65 -7.20 10.17
CA ASP A 397 -4.11 -7.20 10.31
C ASP A 397 -4.52 -7.97 11.58
N PRO A 398 -5.18 -7.34 12.57
CA PRO A 398 -5.59 -8.02 13.80
C PRO A 398 -6.63 -9.12 13.56
N GLU A 399 -7.35 -9.11 12.43
CA GLU A 399 -8.34 -10.13 12.07
C GLU A 399 -7.70 -11.41 11.52
N ARG A 400 -6.42 -11.36 11.10
CA ARG A 400 -5.68 -12.54 10.64
C ARG A 400 -5.13 -13.30 11.85
N THR A 401 -5.40 -14.60 11.89
CA THR A 401 -4.99 -15.50 12.97
C THR A 401 -4.22 -16.69 12.39
N GLY A 402 -3.38 -17.32 13.22
CA GLY A 402 -2.49 -18.40 12.81
C GLY A 402 -1.11 -17.92 12.33
N PRO A 403 -0.25 -18.85 11.89
CA PRO A 403 1.10 -18.52 11.42
C PRO A 403 1.05 -17.68 10.14
N LEU A 404 1.61 -16.47 10.20
CA LEU A 404 1.67 -15.52 9.11
C LEU A 404 3.07 -15.51 8.45
N PRO A 405 3.19 -15.20 7.16
CA PRO A 405 4.47 -14.75 6.60
C PRO A 405 5.00 -13.56 7.41
N LEU A 406 6.30 -13.56 7.70
CA LEU A 406 6.94 -12.54 8.54
C LEU A 406 8.02 -11.80 7.76
N LEU A 407 7.93 -10.47 7.72
CA LEU A 407 9.01 -9.59 7.28
C LEU A 407 9.69 -8.99 8.52
N LEU A 408 10.99 -9.28 8.72
CA LEU A 408 11.84 -8.49 9.60
C LEU A 408 12.34 -7.26 8.82
N ASP A 409 12.11 -6.06 9.34
CA ASP A 409 12.64 -4.83 8.77
C ASP A 409 13.60 -4.13 9.75
N ILE A 410 14.83 -3.93 9.29
CA ILE A 410 15.95 -3.46 10.10
C ILE A 410 16.26 -2.00 9.74
N HIS A 411 16.18 -1.12 10.72
CA HIS A 411 16.45 0.30 10.50
C HIS A 411 17.94 0.58 10.20
N GLY A 412 18.22 1.65 9.47
CA GLY A 412 19.57 2.20 9.31
C GLY A 412 20.10 2.87 10.58
N GLY A 413 21.39 3.19 10.64
CA GLY A 413 22.03 3.72 11.86
C GLY A 413 23.48 3.25 11.99
N PRO A 414 23.86 2.51 13.07
CA PRO A 414 22.99 1.76 13.98
C PRO A 414 22.23 2.62 14.99
N HIS A 415 22.69 3.85 15.23
CA HIS A 415 22.13 4.78 16.22
C HIS A 415 20.84 5.48 15.74
N ASN A 416 19.82 4.68 15.41
CA ASN A 416 18.46 5.11 15.14
C ASN A 416 17.48 4.19 15.87
N ALA A 417 16.17 4.36 15.67
CA ALA A 417 15.17 3.43 16.21
C ALA A 417 13.83 3.53 15.49
N TRP A 418 13.17 2.40 15.32
CA TRP A 418 11.74 2.30 15.04
C TRP A 418 10.91 2.82 16.21
N ASN A 419 9.74 3.38 15.89
CA ASN A 419 8.82 4.00 16.84
C ASN A 419 7.36 3.67 16.49
N GLY A 420 6.41 4.03 17.35
CA GLY A 420 4.99 3.71 17.18
C GLY A 420 4.21 4.65 16.24
N THR A 421 4.84 5.61 15.56
CA THR A 421 4.12 6.54 14.68
C THR A 421 3.91 6.00 13.27
N ALA A 422 2.94 6.56 12.56
CA ALA A 422 2.73 6.34 11.15
C ALA A 422 3.97 6.76 10.33
N ASP A 423 4.25 6.02 9.26
CA ASP A 423 5.49 6.15 8.49
C ASP A 423 5.18 6.31 6.99
N PRO A 424 5.49 7.48 6.39
CA PRO A 424 5.22 7.72 4.99
C PRO A 424 6.32 7.17 4.05
N ILE A 425 7.43 6.64 4.58
CA ILE A 425 8.58 6.16 3.80
C ILE A 425 8.40 4.68 3.44
N HIS A 426 8.02 3.87 4.43
CA HIS A 426 7.92 2.41 4.33
C HIS A 426 6.47 1.94 4.15
N LEU A 427 5.76 2.48 3.15
CA LEU A 427 4.36 2.11 2.87
C LEU A 427 4.17 0.62 2.60
N TYR A 428 5.22 -0.11 2.18
CA TYR A 428 5.18 -1.57 2.06
C TYR A 428 4.80 -2.27 3.38
N HIS A 429 5.01 -1.66 4.56
CA HIS A 429 4.53 -2.21 5.84
C HIS A 429 3.01 -2.37 5.82
N GLN A 430 2.29 -1.33 5.41
CA GLN A 430 0.83 -1.31 5.39
C GLN A 430 0.27 -2.22 4.29
N VAL A 431 0.90 -2.19 3.11
CA VAL A 431 0.52 -3.06 1.98
C VAL A 431 0.70 -4.54 2.32
N LEU A 432 1.82 -4.93 2.91
CA LEU A 432 2.06 -6.31 3.33
C LEU A 432 1.13 -6.73 4.47
N ALA A 433 0.90 -5.88 5.47
CA ALA A 433 -0.04 -6.16 6.56
C ALA A 433 -1.44 -6.43 6.03
N GLN A 434 -1.89 -5.64 5.05
CA GLN A 434 -3.16 -5.85 4.36
C GLN A 434 -3.20 -7.18 3.58
N GLN A 435 -2.05 -7.58 3.02
CA GLN A 435 -1.88 -8.85 2.31
C GLN A 435 -1.65 -10.05 3.26
N GLY A 436 -1.83 -9.86 4.57
CA GLY A 436 -1.80 -10.94 5.56
C GLY A 436 -0.41 -11.24 6.12
N TRP A 437 0.58 -10.38 5.89
CA TRP A 437 1.90 -10.49 6.50
C TRP A 437 1.92 -9.89 7.91
N ALA A 438 2.85 -10.37 8.73
CA ALA A 438 3.32 -9.68 9.90
C ALA A 438 4.64 -8.96 9.58
N ILE A 439 4.81 -7.74 10.08
CA ILE A 439 6.03 -6.95 9.93
C ILE A 439 6.59 -6.70 11.32
N LEU A 440 7.82 -7.15 11.55
CA LEU A 440 8.54 -7.02 12.81
C LEU A 440 9.61 -5.92 12.68
N LEU A 441 9.49 -4.91 13.54
CA LEU A 441 10.35 -3.74 13.59
C LEU A 441 11.08 -3.73 14.93
N LEU A 442 12.36 -4.11 14.98
CA LEU A 442 13.12 -4.23 16.23
C LEU A 442 14.15 -3.12 16.40
N ASN A 443 14.41 -2.74 17.63
CA ASN A 443 15.47 -1.82 18.03
C ASN A 443 16.56 -2.62 18.77
N PRO A 444 17.49 -3.24 18.03
CA PRO A 444 18.56 -4.04 18.63
C PRO A 444 19.57 -3.15 19.38
N ARG A 445 20.46 -3.75 20.16
CA ARG A 445 21.54 -3.00 20.82
C ARG A 445 22.34 -2.18 19.79
N GLY A 446 22.67 -0.95 20.14
CA GLY A 446 23.11 0.08 19.20
C GLY A 446 22.03 1.12 18.87
N SER A 447 20.74 0.77 18.99
CA SER A 447 19.64 1.71 18.76
C SER A 447 19.58 2.85 19.79
N ASP A 448 19.02 3.98 19.37
CA ASP A 448 18.87 5.18 20.19
C ASP A 448 17.55 5.16 21.01
N GLY A 449 17.58 5.78 22.20
CA GLY A 449 16.43 5.91 23.10
C GLY A 449 16.36 4.91 24.25
N TYR A 450 17.40 4.10 24.46
CA TYR A 450 17.45 3.03 25.48
C TYR A 450 18.54 3.23 26.53
N GLY A 451 19.24 4.37 26.50
CA GLY A 451 20.36 4.69 27.39
C GLY A 451 21.72 4.49 26.74
N GLU A 452 22.73 5.20 27.25
CA GLU A 452 24.08 5.27 26.66
C GLU A 452 24.72 3.88 26.54
N ALA A 453 24.51 3.02 27.55
CA ALA A 453 25.06 1.67 27.54
C ALA A 453 24.48 0.81 26.40
N PHE A 454 23.19 0.97 26.08
CA PHE A 454 22.55 0.26 24.97
C PHE A 454 22.97 0.85 23.63
N TYR A 455 23.11 2.18 23.55
CA TYR A 455 23.61 2.90 22.38
C TYR A 455 25.03 2.43 22.00
N GLN A 456 25.93 2.27 22.97
CA GLN A 456 27.32 1.88 22.73
C GLN A 456 27.55 0.36 22.63
N ALA A 457 26.53 -0.47 22.87
CA ALA A 457 26.70 -1.91 23.01
C ALA A 457 27.16 -2.65 21.73
N ALA A 458 27.02 -2.03 20.56
CA ALA A 458 27.45 -2.60 19.29
C ALA A 458 28.84 -2.14 18.83
N LEU A 459 29.47 -1.15 19.49
CA LEU A 459 30.75 -0.58 19.08
C LEU A 459 31.84 -1.66 18.99
N GLY A 460 32.53 -1.72 17.85
CA GLY A 460 33.55 -2.72 17.52
C GLY A 460 33.02 -4.13 17.23
N ALA A 461 31.70 -4.33 17.27
CA ALA A 461 31.07 -5.64 17.21
C ALA A 461 29.79 -5.69 16.36
N TRP A 462 29.67 -4.82 15.35
CA TRP A 462 28.55 -4.80 14.40
C TRP A 462 28.26 -6.20 13.82
N GLY A 463 26.99 -6.62 13.83
CA GLY A 463 26.54 -7.95 13.44
C GLY A 463 26.88 -9.06 14.44
N LYS A 464 27.94 -8.92 15.25
CA LYS A 464 28.29 -9.90 16.28
C LYS A 464 27.49 -9.69 17.56
N ALA A 465 27.31 -8.43 17.97
CA ALA A 465 26.64 -8.08 19.22
C ALA A 465 25.11 -8.10 19.08
N ASP A 466 24.58 -7.75 17.91
CA ASP A 466 23.19 -7.36 17.70
C ASP A 466 22.40 -8.30 16.77
N ALA A 467 23.02 -9.34 16.19
CA ALA A 467 22.29 -10.32 15.37
C ALA A 467 21.26 -11.13 16.18
N ASP A 468 21.60 -11.55 17.39
CA ASP A 468 20.69 -12.33 18.24
C ASP A 468 19.49 -11.50 18.73
N ASP A 469 19.67 -10.18 18.82
CA ASP A 469 18.57 -9.23 19.09
C ASP A 469 17.52 -9.22 17.99
N LEU A 470 17.82 -9.79 16.81
CA LEU A 470 16.90 -9.89 15.68
C LEU A 470 16.40 -11.33 15.46
N LEU A 471 17.30 -12.31 15.57
CA LEU A 471 16.99 -13.72 15.29
C LEU A 471 16.14 -14.38 16.39
N GLU A 472 16.45 -14.12 17.66
CA GLU A 472 15.72 -14.76 18.75
C GLU A 472 14.27 -14.26 18.89
N PRO A 473 13.95 -12.97 18.70
CA PRO A 473 12.55 -12.53 18.60
C PRO A 473 11.75 -13.25 17.52
N ILE A 474 12.36 -13.54 16.35
CA ILE A 474 11.72 -14.33 15.30
C ILE A 474 11.42 -15.74 15.82
N ASP A 475 12.38 -16.39 16.48
CA ASP A 475 12.20 -17.72 17.06
C ASP A 475 11.06 -17.76 18.08
N GLN A 476 10.93 -16.72 18.90
CA GLN A 476 9.82 -16.58 19.85
C GLN A 476 8.46 -16.42 19.15
N LEU A 477 8.37 -15.64 18.06
CA LEU A 477 7.14 -15.50 17.29
C LEU A 477 6.74 -16.77 16.53
N VAL A 478 7.72 -17.52 16.01
CA VAL A 478 7.50 -18.84 15.41
C VAL A 478 7.00 -19.83 16.45
N ALA A 479 7.68 -19.93 17.60
CA ALA A 479 7.28 -20.82 18.69
C ALA A 479 5.89 -20.47 19.24
N GLY A 480 5.53 -19.17 19.25
CA GLY A 480 4.21 -18.68 19.62
C GLY A 480 3.12 -18.92 18.57
N GLY A 481 3.46 -19.43 17.38
CA GLY A 481 2.51 -19.71 16.30
C GLY A 481 2.03 -18.46 15.55
N LEU A 482 2.69 -17.31 15.72
CA LEU A 482 2.38 -16.08 15.01
C LEU A 482 3.07 -16.01 13.65
N ALA A 483 4.29 -16.54 13.53
CA ALA A 483 5.07 -16.53 12.31
C ALA A 483 5.24 -17.94 11.71
N ASP A 484 5.11 -18.06 10.39
CA ASP A 484 5.38 -19.29 9.65
C ASP A 484 6.90 -19.44 9.41
N PRO A 485 7.57 -20.47 9.97
CA PRO A 485 9.01 -20.65 9.82
C PRO A 485 9.46 -20.90 8.37
N ALA A 486 8.53 -21.26 7.47
CA ALA A 486 8.84 -21.46 6.05
C ALA A 486 8.73 -20.16 5.22
N LYS A 487 8.19 -19.08 5.79
CA LYS A 487 7.86 -17.83 5.10
C LYS A 487 8.44 -16.60 5.81
N LEU A 488 9.72 -16.69 6.16
CA LEU A 488 10.47 -15.59 6.79
C LEU A 488 11.20 -14.80 5.72
N ALA A 489 11.08 -13.46 5.76
CA ALA A 489 11.82 -12.54 4.91
C ALA A 489 12.53 -11.48 5.76
N VAL A 490 13.60 -10.90 5.22
CA VAL A 490 14.37 -9.83 5.87
C VAL A 490 14.61 -8.68 4.90
N THR A 491 14.47 -7.46 5.38
CA THR A 491 14.81 -6.23 4.64
C THR A 491 15.51 -5.22 5.53
N GLY A 492 16.29 -4.32 4.92
CA GLY A 492 16.85 -3.18 5.62
C GLY A 492 17.64 -2.25 4.70
N TYR A 493 17.83 -1.01 5.15
CA TYR A 493 18.53 0.06 4.44
C TYR A 493 19.74 0.56 5.24
N SER A 494 20.87 0.88 4.57
CA SER A 494 22.09 1.38 5.24
C SER A 494 22.66 0.34 6.21
N TYR A 495 22.81 0.66 7.50
CA TYR A 495 23.12 -0.36 8.52
C TYR A 495 22.13 -1.55 8.52
N GLY A 496 20.84 -1.32 8.21
CA GLY A 496 19.89 -2.40 8.01
C GLY A 496 20.21 -3.25 6.78
N GLY A 497 20.78 -2.65 5.73
CA GLY A 497 21.29 -3.35 4.56
C GLY A 497 22.54 -4.17 4.87
N TYR A 498 23.45 -3.63 5.69
CA TYR A 498 24.56 -4.37 6.29
C TYR A 498 24.07 -5.60 7.05
N LEU A 499 23.15 -5.43 7.99
CA LEU A 499 22.62 -6.54 8.80
C LEU A 499 21.84 -7.54 7.94
N THR A 500 21.12 -7.10 6.91
CA THR A 500 20.47 -8.01 5.95
C THR A 500 21.50 -8.92 5.26
N CYS A 501 22.61 -8.36 4.78
CA CYS A 501 23.71 -9.14 4.18
C CYS A 501 24.41 -10.02 5.23
N TYR A 502 24.64 -9.47 6.43
CA TYR A 502 25.31 -10.17 7.53
C TYR A 502 24.51 -11.41 7.95
N LEU A 503 23.21 -11.25 8.22
CA LEU A 503 22.33 -12.35 8.62
C LEU A 503 22.22 -13.41 7.53
N THR A 504 22.00 -13.03 6.27
CA THR A 504 21.84 -14.00 5.16
C THR A 504 23.11 -14.77 4.80
N SER A 505 24.29 -14.25 5.14
CA SER A 505 25.56 -14.97 5.03
C SER A 505 25.82 -15.97 6.15
N ARG A 506 25.00 -15.98 7.21
CA ARG A 506 25.22 -16.78 8.43
C ARG A 506 24.02 -17.61 8.85
N ASP A 507 22.83 -17.27 8.37
CA ASP A 507 21.57 -17.93 8.68
C ASP A 507 20.74 -18.15 7.42
N THR A 508 20.26 -19.38 7.23
CA THR A 508 19.54 -19.81 6.03
C THR A 508 18.02 -19.87 6.23
N ARG A 509 17.48 -19.33 7.33
CA ARG A 509 16.03 -19.38 7.62
C ARG A 509 15.20 -18.50 6.68
N PHE A 510 15.79 -17.45 6.13
CA PHE A 510 15.09 -16.49 5.30
C PHE A 510 14.85 -17.05 3.90
N ALA A 511 13.59 -17.05 3.49
CA ALA A 511 13.15 -17.43 2.15
C ALA A 511 13.33 -16.29 1.13
N ALA A 512 13.38 -15.04 1.60
CA ALA A 512 13.65 -13.86 0.77
C ALA A 512 14.45 -12.79 1.54
N ALA A 513 15.31 -12.06 0.84
CA ALA A 513 16.04 -10.93 1.39
C ALA A 513 16.00 -9.72 0.47
N VAL A 514 16.00 -8.53 1.06
CA VAL A 514 15.95 -7.25 0.35
C VAL A 514 16.93 -6.27 1.00
N ALA A 515 18.08 -6.01 0.37
CA ALA A 515 19.16 -5.21 0.95
C ALA A 515 19.31 -3.86 0.22
N GLY A 516 19.28 -2.78 0.99
CA GLY A 516 19.34 -1.40 0.52
C GLY A 516 20.47 -0.58 1.10
N GLY A 517 21.00 0.39 0.35
CA GLY A 517 22.11 1.22 0.85
C GLY A 517 23.25 0.33 1.36
N VAL A 518 23.62 -0.67 0.56
CA VAL A 518 24.32 -1.88 1.01
C VAL A 518 25.70 -1.55 1.56
N ILE A 519 26.08 -2.27 2.61
CA ILE A 519 27.47 -2.36 3.08
C ILE A 519 27.79 -3.86 3.16
N SER A 520 28.69 -4.31 2.29
CA SER A 520 29.08 -5.73 2.17
C SER A 520 30.54 -5.96 2.59
N ASP A 521 31.41 -4.96 2.38
CA ASP A 521 32.81 -4.97 2.75
C ASP A 521 33.19 -3.68 3.49
N LEU A 522 33.33 -3.80 4.81
CA LEU A 522 33.72 -2.71 5.70
C LEU A 522 35.16 -2.23 5.43
N THR A 523 36.02 -3.06 4.82
CA THR A 523 37.39 -2.68 4.47
C THR A 523 37.39 -1.64 3.35
N SER A 524 36.67 -1.90 2.26
CA SER A 524 36.53 -0.90 1.19
C SER A 524 35.70 0.31 1.65
N MET A 525 34.63 0.08 2.43
CA MET A 525 33.81 1.15 2.99
C MET A 525 34.64 2.21 3.74
N ALA A 526 35.60 1.77 4.57
CA ALA A 526 36.49 2.63 5.34
C ALA A 526 37.26 3.65 4.48
N GLY A 527 37.58 3.31 3.23
CA GLY A 527 38.32 4.16 2.30
C GLY A 527 37.46 4.86 1.24
N THR A 528 36.23 4.40 1.00
CA THR A 528 35.41 4.92 -0.12
C THR A 528 34.20 5.73 0.32
N SER A 529 33.70 5.59 1.56
CA SER A 529 32.55 6.34 2.06
C SER A 529 32.92 7.78 2.42
N ASP A 530 32.00 8.73 2.25
CA ASP A 530 32.13 10.11 2.76
C ASP A 530 32.34 10.17 4.30
N GLY A 531 31.90 9.13 5.02
CA GLY A 531 32.04 8.97 6.47
C GLY A 531 32.95 7.81 6.89
N GLY A 532 33.71 7.22 5.96
CA GLY A 532 34.43 5.95 6.19
C GLY A 532 35.42 5.99 7.36
N ARG A 533 36.18 7.08 7.51
CA ARG A 533 37.11 7.27 8.63
C ARG A 533 36.37 7.41 9.97
N HIS A 534 35.29 8.18 10.00
CA HIS A 534 34.49 8.36 11.22
C HIS A 534 33.89 7.02 11.70
N LEU A 535 33.28 6.27 10.77
CA LEU A 535 32.78 4.93 11.00
C LEU A 535 33.87 4.00 11.55
N THR A 536 35.04 4.00 10.93
CA THR A 536 36.15 3.11 11.31
C THR A 536 36.64 3.38 12.73
N GLU A 537 36.88 4.64 13.06
CA GLU A 537 37.47 5.03 14.36
C GLU A 537 36.43 4.91 15.49
N LEU A 538 35.19 5.30 15.27
CA LEU A 538 34.18 5.38 16.32
C LEU A 538 33.30 4.12 16.44
N GLU A 539 32.93 3.49 15.32
CA GLU A 539 31.97 2.39 15.31
C GLU A 539 32.63 1.01 15.22
N LEU A 540 33.77 0.90 14.54
CA LEU A 540 34.39 -0.39 14.22
C LEU A 540 35.62 -0.72 15.08
N GLY A 541 35.90 0.10 16.11
CA GLY A 541 37.01 -0.12 17.04
C GLY A 541 38.39 0.22 16.46
N GLY A 542 38.45 1.14 15.48
CA GLY A 542 39.69 1.59 14.84
C GLY A 542 40.12 0.72 13.65
N PRO A 543 41.12 1.17 12.86
CA PRO A 543 41.60 0.45 11.68
C PRO A 543 42.33 -0.84 12.05
N GLY A 544 42.11 -1.92 11.29
CA GLY A 544 42.80 -3.20 11.51
C GLY A 544 42.21 -4.36 10.71
N GLU A 545 42.87 -5.52 10.79
CA GLU A 545 42.42 -6.76 10.12
C GLU A 545 41.07 -7.27 10.66
N HIS A 546 40.69 -6.89 11.88
CA HIS A 546 39.42 -7.30 12.51
C HIS A 546 38.18 -6.76 11.78
N ILE A 547 38.30 -5.64 11.06
CA ILE A 547 37.19 -5.05 10.30
C ILE A 547 36.72 -5.99 9.19
N ALA A 548 37.66 -6.68 8.54
CA ALA A 548 37.34 -7.63 7.50
C ALA A 548 36.46 -8.76 8.03
N GLU A 549 36.68 -9.23 9.27
CA GLU A 549 35.88 -10.29 9.89
C GLU A 549 34.41 -9.91 10.13
N LEU A 550 34.12 -8.60 10.25
CA LEU A 550 32.76 -8.08 10.41
C LEU A 550 32.04 -7.98 9.06
N SER A 551 32.77 -8.02 7.94
CA SER A 551 32.20 -7.82 6.60
C SER A 551 31.36 -9.02 6.15
N PRO A 552 30.08 -8.84 5.76
CA PRO A 552 29.24 -9.90 5.21
C PRO A 552 29.88 -10.63 4.02
N LEU A 553 30.63 -9.91 3.18
CA LEU A 553 31.26 -10.45 1.98
C LEU A 553 32.23 -11.60 2.27
N THR A 554 32.80 -11.68 3.48
CA THR A 554 33.71 -12.78 3.87
C THR A 554 33.04 -14.15 3.93
N LEU A 555 31.71 -14.20 4.08
CA LEU A 555 30.91 -15.43 4.15
C LEU A 555 29.85 -15.50 3.02
N VAL A 556 30.06 -14.78 1.92
CA VAL A 556 29.08 -14.73 0.81
C VAL A 556 28.85 -16.10 0.14
N ASP A 557 29.81 -17.02 0.25
CA ASP A 557 29.73 -18.39 -0.28
C ASP A 557 28.68 -19.26 0.43
N ASP A 558 28.23 -18.84 1.62
CA ASP A 558 27.21 -19.54 2.39
C ASP A 558 25.79 -19.01 2.14
N VAL A 559 25.65 -17.89 1.43
CA VAL A 559 24.34 -17.28 1.14
C VAL A 559 23.52 -18.18 0.22
N ARG A 560 22.28 -18.47 0.60
CA ARG A 560 21.31 -19.22 -0.23
C ARG A 560 20.02 -18.46 -0.49
N THR A 561 19.77 -17.39 0.25
CA THR A 561 18.53 -16.64 0.20
C THR A 561 18.47 -15.76 -1.06
N PRO A 562 17.40 -15.87 -1.87
CA PRO A 562 17.14 -14.94 -2.97
C PRO A 562 17.17 -13.48 -2.49
N THR A 563 18.04 -12.66 -3.10
CA THR A 563 18.28 -11.29 -2.64
C THR A 563 18.01 -10.22 -3.70
N LEU A 564 17.08 -9.30 -3.42
CA LEU A 564 16.97 -8.04 -4.15
C LEU A 564 17.94 -7.03 -3.55
N ILE A 565 18.67 -6.33 -4.38
CA ILE A 565 19.66 -5.33 -4.00
C ILE A 565 19.26 -4.01 -4.66
N TYR A 566 19.17 -2.94 -3.89
CA TYR A 566 18.91 -1.61 -4.45
C TYR A 566 19.81 -0.54 -3.85
N GLN A 567 20.14 0.45 -4.68
CA GLN A 567 21.14 1.46 -4.36
C GLN A 567 20.87 2.76 -5.11
N GLY A 568 21.08 3.91 -4.46
CA GLY A 568 21.24 5.17 -5.16
C GLY A 568 22.56 5.16 -5.96
N ALA A 569 22.52 5.46 -7.26
CA ALA A 569 23.72 5.40 -8.10
C ALA A 569 24.77 6.48 -7.73
N ALA A 570 24.35 7.53 -7.03
CA ALA A 570 25.18 8.61 -6.51
C ALA A 570 25.30 8.59 -4.98
N ASP A 571 25.04 7.43 -4.35
CA ASP A 571 25.23 7.24 -2.91
C ASP A 571 26.73 7.25 -2.56
N ASP A 572 27.17 8.30 -1.86
CA ASP A 572 28.54 8.44 -1.35
C ASP A 572 28.66 8.00 0.12
N ARG A 573 27.52 7.82 0.81
CA ARG A 573 27.49 7.31 2.19
C ARG A 573 27.82 5.84 2.21
N CYS A 574 27.09 5.04 1.43
CA CYS A 574 27.33 3.64 1.16
C CYS A 574 27.66 3.51 -0.34
N PRO A 575 28.93 3.59 -0.74
CA PRO A 575 29.31 3.65 -2.15
C PRO A 575 28.76 2.48 -2.97
N VAL A 576 28.31 2.76 -4.20
CA VAL A 576 27.64 1.76 -5.09
C VAL A 576 28.42 0.45 -5.25
N GLY A 577 29.76 0.50 -5.17
CA GLY A 577 30.62 -0.68 -5.22
C GLY A 577 30.28 -1.74 -4.16
N GLN A 578 29.73 -1.34 -3.01
CA GLN A 578 29.26 -2.27 -1.97
C GLN A 578 28.11 -3.17 -2.46
N ALA A 579 27.14 -2.58 -3.17
CA ALA A 579 26.02 -3.31 -3.78
C ALA A 579 26.49 -4.17 -4.96
N GLU A 580 27.41 -3.65 -5.78
CA GLU A 580 27.97 -4.37 -6.94
C GLU A 580 28.79 -5.60 -6.52
N GLN A 581 29.59 -5.48 -5.46
CA GLN A 581 30.35 -6.60 -4.89
C GLN A 581 29.41 -7.72 -4.42
N TRP A 582 28.39 -7.36 -3.64
CA TRP A 582 27.41 -8.33 -3.13
C TRP A 582 26.64 -9.01 -4.26
N PHE A 583 26.09 -8.23 -5.19
CA PHE A 583 25.37 -8.75 -6.36
C PHE A 583 26.23 -9.70 -7.19
N THR A 584 27.46 -9.30 -7.51
CA THR A 584 28.37 -10.10 -8.33
C THR A 584 28.67 -11.44 -7.67
N ALA A 585 28.97 -11.43 -6.37
CA ALA A 585 29.24 -12.65 -5.61
C ALA A 585 28.02 -13.59 -5.56
N LEU A 586 26.82 -13.07 -5.26
CA LEU A 586 25.59 -13.87 -5.29
C LEU A 586 25.33 -14.51 -6.65
N ARG A 587 25.52 -13.75 -7.73
CA ARG A 587 25.35 -14.25 -9.11
C ARG A 587 26.38 -15.32 -9.47
N GLN A 588 27.62 -15.19 -9.00
CA GLN A 588 28.67 -16.21 -9.18
C GLN A 588 28.35 -17.49 -8.41
N ASN A 589 27.67 -17.37 -7.27
CA ASN A 589 27.24 -18.49 -6.42
C ASN A 589 25.88 -19.09 -6.81
N ASP A 590 25.34 -18.70 -7.98
CA ASP A 590 24.03 -19.15 -8.49
C ASP A 590 22.85 -18.86 -7.53
N VAL A 591 22.98 -17.83 -6.70
CA VAL A 591 21.89 -17.32 -5.86
C VAL A 591 21.00 -16.41 -6.71
N PRO A 592 19.66 -16.58 -6.70
CA PRO A 592 18.76 -15.65 -7.37
C PRO A 592 18.94 -14.24 -6.81
N ALA A 593 19.35 -13.31 -7.66
CA ALA A 593 19.60 -11.93 -7.26
C ALA A 593 19.22 -10.94 -8.36
N LYS A 594 18.74 -9.76 -7.96
CA LYS A 594 18.46 -8.62 -8.84
C LYS A 594 19.14 -7.38 -8.25
N LEU A 595 19.83 -6.59 -9.09
CA LEU A 595 20.41 -5.30 -8.71
C LEU A 595 19.59 -4.17 -9.36
N VAL A 596 19.19 -3.19 -8.55
CA VAL A 596 18.45 -1.99 -8.98
C VAL A 596 19.26 -0.75 -8.60
N LEU A 597 19.66 0.03 -9.60
CA LEU A 597 20.38 1.28 -9.40
C LEU A 597 19.46 2.45 -9.75
N TYR A 598 19.18 3.31 -8.78
CA TYR A 598 18.38 4.51 -8.99
C TYR A 598 19.27 5.65 -9.50
N PRO A 599 19.05 6.14 -10.73
CA PRO A 599 19.93 7.14 -11.33
C PRO A 599 19.81 8.48 -10.59
N ASP A 600 20.96 9.14 -10.40
CA ASP A 600 21.13 10.44 -9.73
C ASP A 600 20.75 10.47 -8.24
N GLU A 601 20.33 9.34 -7.67
CA GLU A 601 19.89 9.28 -6.28
C GLU A 601 21.06 9.09 -5.32
N SER A 602 21.04 9.84 -4.21
CA SER A 602 21.99 9.72 -3.09
C SER A 602 21.47 8.77 -2.00
N HIS A 603 22.16 8.67 -0.86
CA HIS A 603 21.79 7.74 0.21
C HIS A 603 20.36 7.92 0.74
N LEU A 604 19.91 9.17 0.88
CA LEU A 604 18.61 9.48 1.49
C LEU A 604 17.45 9.53 0.49
N PHE A 605 17.60 8.95 -0.70
CA PHE A 605 16.57 9.00 -1.74
C PHE A 605 15.24 8.38 -1.31
N ILE A 606 15.25 7.41 -0.40
CA ILE A 606 14.02 6.82 0.15
C ILE A 606 13.17 7.86 0.91
N LEU A 607 13.77 8.95 1.41
CA LEU A 607 13.09 10.02 2.13
C LEU A 607 12.76 11.23 1.24
N SER A 608 13.71 11.63 0.38
CA SER A 608 13.68 12.91 -0.34
C SER A 608 14.02 12.81 -1.83
N GLY A 609 14.25 11.61 -2.35
CA GLY A 609 14.51 11.37 -3.77
C GLY A 609 13.24 11.49 -4.62
N LYS A 610 13.38 11.20 -5.91
CA LYS A 610 12.26 11.29 -6.86
C LYS A 610 11.07 10.46 -6.35
N PRO A 611 9.85 11.02 -6.30
CA PRO A 611 8.64 10.29 -5.92
C PRO A 611 8.46 8.95 -6.64
N SER A 612 8.75 8.89 -7.95
CA SER A 612 8.70 7.66 -8.74
C SER A 612 9.68 6.59 -8.26
N HIS A 613 10.89 6.98 -7.86
CA HIS A 613 11.90 6.08 -7.31
C HIS A 613 11.48 5.55 -5.94
N ARG A 614 10.93 6.40 -5.06
CA ARG A 614 10.39 6.00 -3.75
C ARG A 614 9.22 5.02 -3.88
N ALA A 615 8.33 5.24 -4.86
CA ALA A 615 7.22 4.34 -5.15
C ALA A 615 7.70 3.00 -5.72
N ASP A 616 8.66 3.01 -6.65
CA ASP A 616 9.27 1.79 -7.20
C ASP A 616 10.00 0.98 -6.12
N TYR A 617 10.76 1.65 -5.24
CA TYR A 617 11.40 1.04 -4.07
C TYR A 617 10.39 0.25 -3.24
N ASN A 618 9.30 0.90 -2.80
CA ASN A 618 8.26 0.24 -2.00
C ASN A 618 7.61 -0.93 -2.74
N ARG A 619 7.30 -0.78 -4.03
CA ARG A 619 6.67 -1.84 -4.85
C ARG A 619 7.57 -3.07 -4.95
N ARG A 620 8.87 -2.87 -5.19
CA ARG A 620 9.82 -3.99 -5.33
C ARG A 620 10.03 -4.77 -4.04
N VAL A 621 10.01 -4.11 -2.88
CA VAL A 621 10.07 -4.80 -1.58
C VAL A 621 8.89 -5.79 -1.48
N VAL A 622 7.66 -5.31 -1.72
CA VAL A 622 6.45 -6.14 -1.69
C VAL A 622 6.56 -7.30 -2.69
N ASP A 623 6.90 -7.01 -3.93
CA ASP A 623 6.94 -8.01 -4.99
C ASP A 623 7.98 -9.10 -4.70
N TRP A 624 9.18 -8.74 -4.27
CA TRP A 624 10.27 -9.69 -4.04
C TRP A 624 10.02 -10.61 -2.85
N VAL A 625 9.58 -10.06 -1.71
CA VAL A 625 9.35 -10.88 -0.52
C VAL A 625 8.20 -11.88 -0.76
N ARG A 626 7.17 -11.49 -1.50
CA ARG A 626 6.07 -12.37 -1.87
C ARG A 626 6.50 -13.44 -2.87
N GLU A 627 7.20 -13.04 -3.94
CA GLU A 627 7.69 -13.96 -4.97
C GLU A 627 8.48 -15.13 -4.36
N HIS A 628 9.32 -14.86 -3.36
CA HIS A 628 10.27 -15.83 -2.82
C HIS A 628 9.84 -16.47 -1.49
N ALA A 629 9.17 -15.76 -0.58
CA ALA A 629 8.78 -16.32 0.70
C ALA A 629 7.47 -17.14 0.65
N GLU A 630 6.55 -16.83 -0.27
CA GLU A 630 5.28 -17.56 -0.36
C GLU A 630 5.40 -18.90 -1.13
N LYS A 631 6.61 -19.29 -1.58
CA LYS A 631 6.94 -20.51 -2.34
C LYS A 631 5.89 -20.87 -3.39
N ARG A 632 5.99 -20.23 -4.56
CA ARG A 632 5.14 -20.52 -5.72
C ARG A 632 5.28 -21.98 -6.18
N VAL A 633 4.16 -22.70 -6.25
CA VAL A 633 4.10 -24.00 -6.92
C VAL A 633 4.11 -23.74 -8.45
N PRO A 634 5.14 -24.20 -9.18
CA PRO A 634 5.22 -23.99 -10.63
C PRO A 634 4.10 -24.75 -11.35
N LEU A 635 3.56 -24.17 -12.43
CA LEU A 635 2.51 -24.82 -13.20
C LEU A 635 3.07 -25.96 -14.09
N ASP A 636 2.66 -27.20 -13.85
CA ASP A 636 2.98 -28.35 -14.72
C ASP A 636 1.89 -28.56 -15.79
N ALA A 637 2.14 -28.05 -17.00
CA ALA A 637 1.23 -28.22 -18.13
C ALA A 637 0.93 -29.69 -18.48
N LYS A 638 1.92 -30.57 -18.37
CA LYS A 638 1.72 -32.00 -18.66
C LYS A 638 0.86 -32.67 -17.61
N HIS A 639 0.99 -32.27 -16.33
CA HIS A 639 0.13 -32.73 -15.25
C HIS A 639 -1.33 -32.37 -15.52
N TRP A 640 -1.62 -31.08 -15.74
CA TRP A 640 -2.99 -30.60 -15.92
C TRP A 640 -3.64 -31.15 -17.20
N GLN A 641 -2.87 -31.34 -18.27
CA GLN A 641 -3.33 -32.05 -19.48
C GLN A 641 -3.79 -33.49 -19.18
N ARG A 642 -3.01 -34.25 -18.40
CA ARG A 642 -3.37 -35.62 -18.00
C ARG A 642 -4.60 -35.64 -17.10
N ARG A 643 -4.68 -34.73 -16.12
CA ARG A 643 -5.81 -34.65 -15.18
C ARG A 643 -7.11 -34.29 -15.87
N LEU A 644 -7.11 -33.23 -16.70
CA LEU A 644 -8.28 -32.86 -17.49
C LEU A 644 -8.76 -34.03 -18.35
N SER A 645 -7.85 -34.68 -19.08
CA SER A 645 -8.22 -35.79 -19.97
C SER A 645 -8.80 -36.99 -19.21
N ALA A 646 -8.22 -37.32 -18.05
CA ALA A 646 -8.69 -38.43 -17.23
C ALA A 646 -10.10 -38.16 -16.67
N LEU A 647 -10.32 -36.96 -16.12
CA LEU A 647 -11.60 -36.59 -15.52
C LEU A 647 -12.69 -36.36 -16.58
N ALA A 648 -12.37 -35.68 -17.70
CA ALA A 648 -13.33 -35.47 -18.78
C ALA A 648 -13.83 -36.80 -19.37
N LYS A 649 -12.94 -37.79 -19.52
CA LYS A 649 -13.30 -39.15 -19.92
C LYS A 649 -14.16 -39.87 -18.86
N LYS A 650 -13.81 -39.74 -17.58
CA LYS A 650 -14.58 -40.31 -16.45
C LYS A 650 -16.03 -39.83 -16.45
N HIS A 651 -16.26 -38.54 -16.74
CA HIS A 651 -17.58 -37.93 -16.74
C HIS A 651 -18.26 -37.91 -18.13
N GLY A 652 -17.65 -38.53 -19.15
CA GLY A 652 -18.27 -38.70 -20.47
C GLY A 652 -18.47 -37.39 -21.25
N LEU A 653 -17.59 -36.41 -21.05
CA LEU A 653 -17.66 -35.13 -21.77
C LEU A 653 -17.17 -35.26 -23.22
N PRO A 654 -17.91 -34.74 -24.21
CA PRO A 654 -17.47 -34.73 -25.60
C PRO A 654 -16.19 -33.91 -25.81
N GLY A 655 -16.09 -32.74 -25.17
CA GLY A 655 -14.93 -31.86 -25.24
C GLY A 655 -14.83 -30.90 -24.04
N ALA A 656 -13.60 -30.53 -23.70
CA ALA A 656 -13.31 -29.60 -22.61
C ALA A 656 -12.01 -28.83 -22.87
N ALA A 657 -11.93 -27.58 -22.40
CA ALA A 657 -10.74 -26.74 -22.39
C ALA A 657 -10.55 -26.13 -21.00
N LEU A 658 -9.35 -26.27 -20.44
CA LEU A 658 -8.93 -25.72 -19.15
C LEU A 658 -7.88 -24.62 -19.38
N GLY A 659 -7.98 -23.54 -18.63
CA GLY A 659 -6.94 -22.54 -18.48
C GLY A 659 -6.65 -22.28 -17.01
N ILE A 660 -5.38 -22.23 -16.64
CA ILE A 660 -4.90 -21.85 -15.32
C ILE A 660 -3.92 -20.68 -15.49
N LEU A 661 -4.21 -19.56 -14.85
CA LEU A 661 -3.30 -18.43 -14.65
C LEU A 661 -2.84 -18.44 -13.20
N HIS A 662 -1.55 -18.42 -12.95
CA HIS A 662 -1.00 -18.29 -11.59
C HIS A 662 0.17 -17.33 -11.65
N HIS A 663 0.08 -16.16 -11.01
CA HIS A 663 1.11 -15.10 -11.00
C HIS A 663 1.71 -14.81 -12.40
N GLY A 664 0.85 -14.55 -13.38
CA GLY A 664 1.24 -14.18 -14.75
C GLY A 664 1.63 -15.34 -15.68
N GLU A 665 1.86 -16.54 -15.17
CA GLU A 665 2.05 -17.74 -16.00
C GLU A 665 0.72 -18.38 -16.38
N ILE A 666 0.58 -18.82 -17.63
CA ILE A 666 -0.62 -19.48 -18.14
C ILE A 666 -0.29 -20.91 -18.59
N VAL A 667 -1.12 -21.85 -18.15
CA VAL A 667 -1.18 -23.21 -18.69
C VAL A 667 -2.56 -23.48 -19.27
N GLN A 668 -2.58 -24.12 -20.44
CA GLN A 668 -3.80 -24.58 -21.10
C GLN A 668 -3.77 -26.10 -21.26
N ALA A 669 -4.96 -26.71 -21.21
CA ALA A 669 -5.16 -28.13 -21.49
C ALA A 669 -6.48 -28.33 -22.22
N HIS A 670 -6.57 -29.35 -23.07
CA HIS A 670 -7.76 -29.64 -23.87
C HIS A 670 -8.08 -31.13 -23.96
N HIS A 671 -9.35 -31.48 -24.18
CA HIS A 671 -9.82 -32.84 -24.32
C HIS A 671 -10.92 -32.94 -25.37
N GLY A 672 -10.91 -34.02 -26.16
CA GLY A 672 -12.05 -34.44 -26.97
C GLY A 672 -12.34 -33.57 -28.20
N VAL A 673 -13.62 -33.40 -28.53
CA VAL A 673 -14.11 -32.78 -29.77
C VAL A 673 -15.11 -31.65 -29.50
N LEU A 674 -15.10 -30.65 -30.39
CA LEU A 674 -16.01 -29.52 -30.40
C LEU A 674 -17.43 -29.90 -30.86
N ASN A 675 -17.54 -30.94 -31.70
CA ASN A 675 -18.79 -31.44 -32.24
C ASN A 675 -18.62 -32.93 -32.63
N THR A 676 -19.40 -33.81 -31.99
CA THR A 676 -19.35 -35.27 -32.22
C THR A 676 -19.73 -35.68 -33.65
N SER A 677 -20.49 -34.84 -34.39
CA SER A 677 -20.82 -35.07 -35.79
C SER A 677 -19.70 -34.73 -36.77
N THR A 678 -18.83 -33.78 -36.43
CA THR A 678 -17.71 -33.35 -37.32
C THR A 678 -16.37 -33.95 -36.91
N GLY A 679 -16.22 -34.36 -35.65
CA GLY A 679 -14.97 -34.91 -35.11
C GLY A 679 -13.86 -33.87 -34.93
N VAL A 680 -14.17 -32.58 -35.07
CA VAL A 680 -13.17 -31.50 -34.93
C VAL A 680 -12.68 -31.43 -33.48
N GLU A 681 -11.38 -31.60 -33.27
CA GLU A 681 -10.75 -31.61 -31.94
C GLU A 681 -10.79 -30.24 -31.25
N VAL A 682 -10.86 -30.28 -29.91
CA VAL A 682 -10.64 -29.10 -29.06
C VAL A 682 -9.16 -28.75 -29.04
N THR A 683 -8.85 -27.47 -29.23
CA THR A 683 -7.52 -26.87 -29.31
C THR A 683 -7.49 -25.56 -28.51
N ASP A 684 -6.30 -25.00 -28.27
CA ASP A 684 -6.13 -23.74 -27.51
C ASP A 684 -6.89 -22.55 -28.13
N ASP A 685 -7.18 -22.65 -29.41
CA ASP A 685 -7.80 -21.62 -30.24
C ASP A 685 -9.31 -21.86 -30.47
N SER A 686 -9.87 -22.87 -29.80
CA SER A 686 -11.28 -23.23 -29.81
C SER A 686 -12.11 -22.30 -28.95
N VAL A 687 -13.27 -21.89 -29.47
CA VAL A 687 -14.19 -21.00 -28.77
C VAL A 687 -15.40 -21.74 -28.23
N PHE A 688 -15.78 -21.44 -26.99
CA PHE A 688 -16.95 -21.97 -26.31
C PHE A 688 -17.82 -20.81 -25.85
N GLN A 689 -19.12 -21.06 -25.71
CA GLN A 689 -19.98 -20.09 -25.04
C GLN A 689 -19.67 -20.07 -23.55
N ILE A 690 -19.38 -18.89 -23.02
CA ILE A 690 -19.07 -18.70 -21.59
C ILE A 690 -20.34 -18.43 -20.76
N GLY A 691 -21.50 -18.35 -21.41
CA GLY A 691 -22.80 -18.16 -20.79
C GLY A 691 -22.81 -16.97 -19.84
N SER A 692 -23.43 -17.16 -18.68
CA SER A 692 -23.58 -16.11 -17.68
C SER A 692 -22.29 -15.51 -17.11
N ILE A 693 -21.11 -16.09 -17.36
CA ILE A 693 -19.83 -15.39 -17.09
C ILE A 693 -19.81 -14.03 -17.80
N GLY A 694 -20.46 -13.92 -18.98
CA GLY A 694 -20.61 -12.68 -19.73
C GLY A 694 -21.34 -11.55 -18.99
N LYS A 695 -22.09 -11.83 -17.90
CA LYS A 695 -22.64 -10.79 -17.04
C LYS A 695 -21.54 -9.92 -16.45
N VAL A 696 -20.46 -10.54 -15.98
CA VAL A 696 -19.32 -9.83 -15.41
C VAL A 696 -18.63 -8.94 -16.44
N TRP A 697 -18.65 -9.34 -17.72
CA TRP A 697 -18.15 -8.55 -18.84
C TRP A 697 -19.02 -7.31 -19.07
N THR A 698 -20.35 -7.48 -19.09
CA THR A 698 -21.30 -6.35 -19.13
C THR A 698 -21.10 -5.43 -17.92
N THR A 699 -20.95 -5.98 -16.71
CA THR A 699 -20.67 -5.22 -15.50
C THR A 699 -19.36 -4.43 -15.61
N THR A 700 -18.31 -5.02 -16.17
CA THR A 700 -17.01 -4.35 -16.37
C THR A 700 -17.16 -3.13 -17.27
N VAL A 701 -17.92 -3.25 -18.37
CA VAL A 701 -18.22 -2.09 -19.23
C VAL A 701 -19.06 -1.04 -18.49
N VAL A 702 -20.04 -1.46 -17.69
CA VAL A 702 -20.84 -0.54 -16.87
C VAL A 702 -19.95 0.23 -15.89
N MET A 703 -19.03 -0.44 -15.19
CA MET A 703 -18.10 0.22 -14.27
C MET A 703 -17.11 1.13 -14.99
N ARG A 704 -16.72 0.80 -16.21
CA ARG A 704 -15.92 1.71 -17.03
C ARG A 704 -16.69 3.00 -17.37
N LEU A 705 -18.01 2.93 -17.60
CA LEU A 705 -18.83 4.13 -17.76
C LEU A 705 -18.95 4.94 -16.47
N VAL A 706 -18.88 4.30 -15.30
CA VAL A 706 -18.79 4.97 -14.00
C VAL A 706 -17.46 5.71 -13.86
N ASP A 707 -16.34 5.06 -14.18
CA ASP A 707 -15.00 5.69 -14.18
C ASP A 707 -14.93 6.89 -15.15
N GLU A 708 -15.63 6.81 -16.28
CA GLU A 708 -15.74 7.89 -17.27
C GLU A 708 -16.73 9.01 -16.85
N GLY A 709 -17.41 8.87 -15.70
CA GLY A 709 -18.39 9.83 -15.19
C GLY A 709 -19.71 9.87 -15.98
N LEU A 710 -19.99 8.86 -16.79
CA LEU A 710 -21.19 8.76 -17.65
C LEU A 710 -22.36 8.04 -16.97
N LEU A 711 -22.12 7.35 -15.86
CA LEU A 711 -23.13 6.61 -15.12
C LEU A 711 -22.89 6.72 -13.61
N ASP A 712 -23.97 6.93 -12.87
CA ASP A 712 -24.01 6.73 -11.42
C ASP A 712 -24.78 5.43 -11.13
N LEU A 713 -24.20 4.53 -10.32
CA LEU A 713 -24.79 3.24 -9.99
C LEU A 713 -26.10 3.37 -9.20
N ASP A 714 -26.24 4.46 -8.46
CA ASP A 714 -27.34 4.69 -7.52
C ASP A 714 -28.38 5.70 -8.06
N ALA A 715 -28.13 6.27 -9.24
CA ALA A 715 -29.12 7.06 -9.96
C ALA A 715 -30.24 6.17 -10.54
N PRO A 716 -31.49 6.66 -10.59
CA PRO A 716 -32.60 5.98 -11.25
C PRO A 716 -32.32 5.70 -12.74
N ILE A 717 -32.59 4.48 -13.19
CA ILE A 717 -32.43 4.09 -14.61
C ILE A 717 -33.28 4.94 -15.56
N VAL A 718 -34.43 5.43 -15.08
CA VAL A 718 -35.33 6.29 -15.86
C VAL A 718 -34.71 7.64 -16.25
N ASP A 719 -33.65 8.08 -15.55
CA ASP A 719 -32.93 9.30 -15.93
C ASP A 719 -32.17 9.10 -17.26
N VAL A 720 -31.81 7.85 -17.58
CA VAL A 720 -31.19 7.45 -18.85
C VAL A 720 -32.23 6.92 -19.85
N LEU A 721 -33.17 6.11 -19.37
CA LEU A 721 -34.23 5.47 -20.16
C LEU A 721 -35.61 5.99 -19.72
N PRO A 722 -36.00 7.23 -20.06
CA PRO A 722 -37.30 7.79 -19.67
C PRO A 722 -38.49 7.03 -20.27
N GLU A 723 -38.27 6.27 -21.34
CA GLU A 723 -39.26 5.37 -21.94
C GLU A 723 -39.49 4.06 -21.16
N LEU A 724 -38.66 3.73 -20.16
CA LEU A 724 -38.78 2.48 -19.42
C LEU A 724 -40.12 2.39 -18.68
N THR A 725 -40.82 1.28 -18.87
CA THR A 725 -42.05 0.93 -18.14
C THR A 725 -41.90 -0.48 -17.59
N LEU A 726 -42.17 -0.67 -16.30
CA LEU A 726 -42.28 -1.97 -15.64
C LEU A 726 -43.69 -2.15 -15.06
N ALA A 727 -44.04 -3.37 -14.67
CA ALA A 727 -45.35 -3.67 -14.09
C ALA A 727 -45.70 -2.83 -12.85
N ASP A 728 -44.70 -2.47 -12.03
CA ASP A 728 -44.84 -1.53 -10.91
C ASP A 728 -44.23 -0.15 -11.27
N PRO A 729 -45.05 0.92 -11.34
CA PRO A 729 -44.57 2.28 -11.58
C PRO A 729 -43.61 2.81 -10.52
N VAL A 730 -43.75 2.37 -9.25
CA VAL A 730 -42.85 2.78 -8.16
C VAL A 730 -41.48 2.16 -8.35
N VAL A 731 -41.41 0.89 -8.74
CA VAL A 731 -40.14 0.24 -9.08
C VAL A 731 -39.51 0.90 -10.29
N THR A 732 -40.30 1.22 -11.32
CA THR A 732 -39.81 1.93 -12.51
C THR A 732 -39.05 3.21 -12.14
N GLN A 733 -39.57 4.02 -11.22
CA GLN A 733 -38.97 5.29 -10.80
C GLN A 733 -37.77 5.15 -9.85
N LYS A 734 -37.58 3.99 -9.21
CA LYS A 734 -36.55 3.77 -8.17
C LYS A 734 -35.48 2.76 -8.54
N LEU A 735 -35.69 1.99 -9.60
CA LEU A 735 -34.74 1.00 -10.08
C LEU A 735 -33.42 1.69 -10.46
N THR A 736 -32.30 1.14 -10.01
CA THR A 736 -30.95 1.68 -10.27
C THR A 736 -30.09 0.63 -10.95
N MET A 737 -28.94 1.03 -11.50
CA MET A 737 -27.99 0.07 -12.08
C MET A 737 -27.50 -0.92 -11.03
N ARG A 738 -27.25 -0.48 -9.78
CA ARG A 738 -26.84 -1.38 -8.69
C ARG A 738 -27.82 -2.53 -8.52
N HIS A 739 -29.12 -2.26 -8.47
CA HIS A 739 -30.15 -3.29 -8.33
C HIS A 739 -30.13 -4.34 -9.45
N LEU A 740 -29.77 -3.94 -10.68
CA LEU A 740 -29.64 -4.86 -11.81
C LEU A 740 -28.42 -5.77 -11.66
N LEU A 741 -27.27 -5.20 -11.31
CA LEU A 741 -25.99 -5.90 -11.19
C LEU A 741 -25.92 -6.83 -9.97
N THR A 742 -26.74 -6.55 -8.95
CA THR A 742 -26.84 -7.35 -7.71
C THR A 742 -27.99 -8.33 -7.71
N HIS A 743 -28.77 -8.43 -8.80
CA HIS A 743 -29.94 -9.29 -8.89
C HIS A 743 -30.99 -9.03 -7.79
N THR A 744 -31.18 -7.77 -7.42
CA THR A 744 -32.17 -7.35 -6.41
C THR A 744 -33.26 -6.47 -7.01
N SER A 745 -33.41 -6.47 -8.34
CA SER A 745 -34.38 -5.62 -9.05
C SER A 745 -35.84 -6.02 -8.84
N GLY A 746 -36.11 -7.29 -8.50
CA GLY A 746 -37.46 -7.85 -8.43
C GLY A 746 -38.05 -8.24 -9.80
N ILE A 747 -37.41 -7.86 -10.91
CA ILE A 747 -37.86 -8.20 -12.27
C ILE A 747 -37.65 -9.69 -12.51
N ASP A 748 -38.67 -10.40 -13.00
CA ASP A 748 -38.55 -11.81 -13.34
C ASP A 748 -37.37 -12.09 -14.29
N GLY A 749 -36.59 -13.11 -13.95
CA GLY A 749 -35.28 -13.37 -14.51
C GLY A 749 -35.24 -14.21 -15.79
N ASP A 750 -36.33 -14.87 -16.17
CA ASP A 750 -36.32 -15.96 -17.16
C ASP A 750 -37.15 -15.66 -18.42
N ILE A 751 -37.14 -14.40 -18.86
CA ILE A 751 -37.78 -13.98 -20.11
C ILE A 751 -36.78 -14.20 -21.26
N PHE A 752 -36.94 -15.27 -22.02
CA PHE A 752 -36.05 -15.60 -23.16
C PHE A 752 -36.68 -15.29 -24.53
N THR A 753 -37.56 -14.28 -24.59
CA THR A 753 -38.25 -13.90 -25.83
C THR A 753 -37.25 -13.41 -26.88
N ASP A 754 -37.25 -14.07 -28.04
CA ASP A 754 -36.46 -13.64 -29.19
C ASP A 754 -37.14 -12.43 -29.87
N THR A 755 -36.51 -11.26 -29.78
CA THR A 755 -36.98 -10.03 -30.40
C THR A 755 -36.38 -9.78 -31.79
N GLY A 756 -35.64 -10.77 -32.31
CA GLY A 756 -35.01 -10.74 -33.62
C GLY A 756 -33.53 -10.37 -33.60
N ARG A 757 -32.92 -10.35 -34.79
CA ARG A 757 -31.48 -10.13 -34.99
C ARG A 757 -31.10 -8.66 -35.21
N GLY A 758 -32.07 -7.74 -35.28
CA GLY A 758 -31.82 -6.31 -35.51
C GLY A 758 -31.11 -5.62 -34.34
N ASP A 759 -30.51 -4.46 -34.60
CA ASP A 759 -29.83 -3.65 -33.58
C ASP A 759 -30.81 -3.04 -32.55
N ASP A 760 -32.11 -3.08 -32.83
CA ASP A 760 -33.21 -2.71 -31.94
C ASP A 760 -33.63 -3.86 -31.00
N CYS A 761 -32.93 -5.00 -30.98
CA CYS A 761 -33.36 -6.19 -30.22
C CYS A 761 -33.46 -5.94 -28.71
N LEU A 762 -32.51 -5.21 -28.10
CA LEU A 762 -32.55 -4.85 -26.67
C LEU A 762 -33.64 -3.82 -26.38
N GLU A 763 -33.84 -2.84 -27.26
CA GLU A 763 -34.95 -1.88 -27.15
C GLU A 763 -36.31 -2.61 -27.12
N ARG A 764 -36.54 -3.48 -28.09
CA ARG A 764 -37.75 -4.30 -28.16
C ARG A 764 -37.90 -5.23 -26.96
N TYR A 765 -36.79 -5.78 -26.45
CA TYR A 765 -36.82 -6.62 -25.25
C TYR A 765 -37.21 -5.81 -24.02
N THR A 766 -36.64 -4.61 -23.84
CA THR A 766 -36.97 -3.75 -22.71
C THR A 766 -38.44 -3.31 -22.70
N ALA A 767 -39.05 -3.13 -23.88
CA ALA A 767 -40.48 -2.84 -23.97
C ALA A 767 -41.37 -3.99 -23.44
N LEU A 768 -40.92 -5.24 -23.53
CA LEU A 768 -41.64 -6.40 -23.00
C LEU A 768 -41.64 -6.45 -21.46
N LEU A 769 -40.70 -5.76 -20.81
CA LEU A 769 -40.61 -5.75 -19.34
C LEU A 769 -41.77 -5.01 -18.67
N ALA A 770 -42.57 -4.25 -19.42
CA ALA A 770 -43.81 -3.65 -18.94
C ALA A 770 -44.83 -4.71 -18.46
N GLU A 771 -44.77 -5.91 -19.02
CA GLU A 771 -45.65 -7.04 -18.66
C GLU A 771 -44.94 -8.09 -17.79
N ALA A 772 -43.65 -7.87 -17.45
CA ALA A 772 -42.89 -8.80 -16.63
C ALA A 772 -43.42 -8.80 -15.19
N ALA A 773 -43.64 -9.99 -14.63
CA ALA A 773 -44.00 -10.13 -13.22
C ALA A 773 -42.90 -9.61 -12.31
N GLN A 774 -43.31 -9.06 -11.16
CA GLN A 774 -42.41 -8.67 -10.09
C GLN A 774 -42.41 -9.75 -9.02
N ASN A 775 -41.29 -10.47 -8.88
CA ASN A 775 -41.19 -11.62 -8.00
C ASN A 775 -41.02 -11.24 -6.53
N HIS A 776 -40.41 -10.09 -6.25
CA HIS A 776 -40.22 -9.56 -4.90
C HIS A 776 -40.10 -8.03 -4.94
N PRO A 777 -40.28 -7.32 -3.80
CA PRO A 777 -40.04 -5.89 -3.73
C PRO A 777 -38.60 -5.52 -4.10
N LEU A 778 -38.42 -4.33 -4.67
CA LEU A 778 -37.10 -3.80 -5.05
C LEU A 778 -36.15 -3.80 -3.84
N GLY A 779 -34.96 -4.39 -4.01
CA GLY A 779 -33.92 -4.46 -2.97
C GLY A 779 -34.18 -5.47 -1.84
N ALA A 780 -35.32 -6.16 -1.83
CA ALA A 780 -35.72 -6.97 -0.66
C ALA A 780 -34.97 -8.30 -0.51
N THR A 781 -34.59 -8.93 -1.62
CA THR A 781 -33.86 -10.20 -1.61
C THR A 781 -33.12 -10.39 -2.94
N PHE A 782 -32.25 -11.40 -2.98
CA PHE A 782 -31.57 -11.84 -4.20
C PHE A 782 -32.48 -12.78 -4.99
N SER A 783 -32.67 -12.50 -6.27
CA SER A 783 -33.28 -13.43 -7.23
C SER A 783 -32.63 -13.22 -8.59
N TYR A 784 -31.85 -14.22 -9.01
CA TYR A 784 -30.98 -14.10 -10.18
C TYR A 784 -31.80 -13.80 -11.45
N SER A 785 -31.42 -12.74 -12.16
CA SER A 785 -32.24 -12.12 -13.21
C SER A 785 -31.45 -11.84 -14.49
N ASN A 786 -31.75 -12.57 -15.58
CA ASN A 786 -31.18 -12.28 -16.90
C ASN A 786 -31.81 -11.03 -17.52
N SER A 787 -33.11 -10.83 -17.31
CA SER A 787 -33.83 -9.64 -17.74
C SER A 787 -33.20 -8.35 -17.22
N GLY A 788 -32.74 -8.36 -15.96
CA GLY A 788 -32.02 -7.22 -15.39
C GLY A 788 -30.73 -6.87 -16.15
N PHE A 789 -29.99 -7.89 -16.60
CA PHE A 789 -28.78 -7.67 -17.40
C PHE A 789 -29.07 -7.23 -18.84
N ALA A 790 -30.14 -7.75 -19.46
CA ALA A 790 -30.60 -7.25 -20.76
C ALA A 790 -30.97 -5.76 -20.70
N LEU A 791 -31.67 -5.34 -19.63
CA LEU A 791 -31.94 -3.92 -19.36
C LEU A 791 -30.66 -3.12 -19.11
N ALA A 792 -29.69 -3.65 -18.36
CA ALA A 792 -28.39 -3.00 -18.17
C ALA A 792 -27.66 -2.78 -19.50
N GLY A 793 -27.70 -3.76 -20.41
CA GLY A 793 -27.18 -3.61 -21.77
C GLY A 793 -27.89 -2.50 -22.54
N ARG A 794 -29.21 -2.35 -22.41
CA ARG A 794 -29.94 -1.25 -23.04
C ARG A 794 -29.54 0.12 -22.51
N VAL A 795 -29.25 0.24 -21.21
CA VAL A 795 -28.71 1.47 -20.61
C VAL A 795 -27.36 1.81 -21.23
N VAL A 796 -26.48 0.82 -21.42
CA VAL A 796 -25.19 0.98 -22.10
C VAL A 796 -25.39 1.50 -23.53
N GLU A 797 -26.35 0.96 -24.28
CA GLU A 797 -26.64 1.45 -25.64
C GLU A 797 -27.08 2.91 -25.66
N LYS A 798 -27.94 3.29 -24.71
CA LYS A 798 -28.48 4.64 -24.62
C LYS A 798 -27.40 5.68 -24.28
N LEU A 799 -26.51 5.36 -23.34
CA LEU A 799 -25.43 6.26 -22.93
C LEU A 799 -24.35 6.43 -24.01
N THR A 800 -24.10 5.39 -24.81
CA THR A 800 -23.00 5.38 -25.77
C THR A 800 -23.43 5.68 -27.21
N GLY A 801 -24.72 5.55 -27.52
CA GLY A 801 -25.25 5.65 -28.89
C GLY A 801 -24.82 4.50 -29.81
N LYS A 802 -24.32 3.39 -29.26
CA LYS A 802 -23.83 2.20 -29.98
C LYS A 802 -24.56 0.95 -29.50
N THR A 803 -24.59 -0.11 -30.29
CA THR A 803 -25.13 -1.40 -29.83
C THR A 803 -24.27 -1.98 -28.72
N TRP A 804 -24.86 -2.77 -27.83
CA TRP A 804 -24.11 -3.42 -26.75
C TRP A 804 -22.92 -4.24 -27.31
N ASP A 805 -23.13 -4.97 -28.40
CA ASP A 805 -22.09 -5.75 -29.09
C ASP A 805 -20.87 -4.88 -29.49
N ALA A 806 -21.13 -3.69 -30.04
CA ALA A 806 -20.07 -2.76 -30.46
C ALA A 806 -19.33 -2.17 -29.26
N VAL A 807 -20.05 -1.84 -28.17
CA VAL A 807 -19.45 -1.31 -26.95
C VAL A 807 -18.56 -2.36 -26.28
N MET A 808 -19.00 -3.63 -26.21
CA MET A 808 -18.17 -4.72 -25.69
C MET A 808 -16.83 -4.81 -26.43
N ARG A 809 -16.86 -4.72 -27.77
CA ARG A 809 -15.64 -4.77 -28.59
C ARG A 809 -14.72 -3.58 -28.32
N GLU A 810 -15.26 -2.37 -28.30
CA GLU A 810 -14.49 -1.13 -28.18
C GLU A 810 -13.94 -0.90 -26.76
N LYS A 811 -14.78 -1.10 -25.74
CA LYS A 811 -14.46 -0.75 -24.36
C LYS A 811 -13.86 -1.90 -23.55
N LEU A 812 -13.91 -3.14 -24.06
CA LEU A 812 -13.37 -4.28 -23.32
C LEU A 812 -12.49 -5.20 -24.16
N PHE A 813 -12.98 -5.70 -25.31
CA PHE A 813 -12.24 -6.72 -26.04
C PHE A 813 -10.95 -6.16 -26.67
N ALA A 814 -11.03 -5.02 -27.36
CA ALA A 814 -9.87 -4.42 -28.01
C ALA A 814 -8.79 -3.95 -27.01
N PRO A 815 -9.12 -3.24 -25.90
CA PRO A 815 -8.14 -2.86 -24.88
C PRO A 815 -7.42 -4.03 -24.20
N LEU A 816 -8.08 -5.20 -24.13
CA LEU A 816 -7.50 -6.42 -23.56
C LEU A 816 -6.87 -7.35 -24.62
N GLY A 817 -6.96 -7.01 -25.91
CA GLY A 817 -6.47 -7.87 -26.99
C GLY A 817 -7.24 -9.19 -27.16
N LEU A 818 -8.52 -9.25 -26.78
CA LEU A 818 -9.36 -10.46 -26.84
C LEU A 818 -9.80 -10.76 -28.29
N THR A 819 -8.88 -11.25 -29.11
CA THR A 819 -9.08 -11.43 -30.55
C THR A 819 -9.98 -12.61 -30.93
N ARG A 820 -10.33 -13.48 -29.97
CA ARG A 820 -11.17 -14.68 -30.17
C ARG A 820 -12.39 -14.69 -29.26
N THR A 821 -12.85 -13.49 -28.91
CA THR A 821 -14.04 -13.26 -28.09
C THR A 821 -15.05 -12.44 -28.89
N GLY A 822 -16.31 -12.85 -28.85
CA GLY A 822 -17.38 -12.19 -29.59
C GLY A 822 -18.74 -12.44 -28.96
N THR A 823 -19.77 -11.81 -29.54
CA THR A 823 -21.14 -11.83 -29.01
C THR A 823 -22.16 -12.37 -30.02
N LEU A 824 -21.75 -12.52 -31.29
CA LEU A 824 -22.62 -12.93 -32.40
C LEU A 824 -22.18 -14.26 -33.04
N PRO A 825 -23.13 -15.13 -33.47
CA PRO A 825 -22.81 -16.38 -34.16
C PRO A 825 -21.98 -16.20 -35.44
N GLU A 826 -22.17 -15.11 -36.17
CA GLU A 826 -21.43 -14.79 -37.40
C GLU A 826 -19.95 -14.50 -37.14
N GLU A 827 -19.60 -14.13 -35.91
CA GLU A 827 -18.21 -14.00 -35.46
C GLU A 827 -17.65 -15.36 -35.03
N ALA A 828 -18.46 -16.18 -34.34
CA ALA A 828 -18.04 -17.49 -33.87
C ALA A 828 -17.66 -18.45 -35.00
N ILE A 829 -18.37 -18.41 -36.14
CA ILE A 829 -18.09 -19.26 -37.31
C ILE A 829 -16.74 -18.97 -37.97
N LEU A 830 -16.09 -17.84 -37.64
CA LEU A 830 -14.73 -17.52 -38.07
C LEU A 830 -13.68 -18.28 -37.26
N HIS A 831 -14.09 -19.00 -36.22
CA HIS A 831 -13.25 -19.74 -35.28
C HIS A 831 -13.69 -21.21 -35.18
N ARG A 832 -12.90 -22.00 -34.45
CA ARG A 832 -13.26 -23.39 -34.10
C ARG A 832 -14.30 -23.39 -32.97
N ALA A 833 -15.55 -23.18 -33.32
CA ALA A 833 -16.64 -23.06 -32.35
C ALA A 833 -17.18 -24.41 -31.86
N ALA A 834 -17.26 -24.56 -30.54
CA ALA A 834 -17.90 -25.70 -29.89
C ALA A 834 -19.42 -25.66 -30.04
N VAL A 835 -20.03 -26.82 -30.29
CA VAL A 835 -21.48 -27.02 -30.25
C VAL A 835 -21.82 -27.79 -28.97
N GLY A 836 -22.87 -27.38 -28.27
CA GLY A 836 -23.32 -28.07 -27.07
C GLY A 836 -23.88 -29.47 -27.38
N HIS A 837 -23.77 -30.39 -26.43
CA HIS A 837 -24.31 -31.74 -26.56
C HIS A 837 -25.32 -32.05 -25.45
N LEU A 838 -26.43 -32.67 -25.84
CA LEU A 838 -27.45 -33.18 -24.93
C LEU A 838 -27.43 -34.71 -24.96
N THR A 839 -27.75 -35.35 -23.83
CA THR A 839 -27.87 -36.82 -23.80
C THR A 839 -29.26 -37.24 -24.25
N LYS A 840 -29.32 -38.05 -25.31
CA LYS A 840 -30.54 -38.70 -25.78
C LYS A 840 -30.30 -40.19 -25.94
N ASP A 841 -31.14 -41.02 -25.31
CA ASP A 841 -31.01 -42.49 -25.32
C ASP A 841 -29.59 -42.98 -24.94
N GLY A 842 -28.94 -42.30 -23.99
CA GLY A 842 -27.59 -42.61 -23.54
C GLY A 842 -26.45 -42.19 -24.49
N LYS A 843 -26.76 -41.49 -25.58
CA LYS A 843 -25.77 -40.94 -26.53
C LYS A 843 -25.70 -39.41 -26.45
N LYS A 844 -24.49 -38.87 -26.56
CA LYS A 844 -24.26 -37.41 -26.65
C LYS A 844 -24.51 -36.97 -28.09
N GLU A 845 -25.55 -36.16 -28.32
CA GLU A 845 -25.91 -35.63 -29.63
C GLU A 845 -25.76 -34.10 -29.64
N PRO A 846 -25.21 -33.48 -30.71
CA PRO A 846 -25.12 -32.02 -30.80
C PRO A 846 -26.50 -31.36 -30.82
N THR A 847 -26.66 -30.23 -30.13
CA THR A 847 -27.88 -29.41 -30.16
C THR A 847 -28.08 -28.73 -31.52
N ALA A 848 -29.35 -28.55 -31.92
CA ALA A 848 -29.71 -27.78 -33.11
C ALA A 848 -29.72 -26.25 -32.88
N VAL A 849 -29.69 -25.81 -31.62
CA VAL A 849 -29.68 -24.39 -31.24
C VAL A 849 -28.32 -24.07 -30.64
N TRP A 850 -27.50 -23.31 -31.36
CA TRP A 850 -26.15 -22.98 -30.90
C TRP A 850 -26.20 -21.99 -29.73
N MET A 851 -26.82 -20.82 -29.88
CA MET A 851 -26.77 -19.70 -28.92
C MET A 851 -28.16 -19.27 -28.47
N LEU A 852 -28.24 -18.66 -27.28
CA LEU A 852 -29.43 -17.96 -26.81
C LEU A 852 -29.79 -16.76 -27.72
N PRO A 853 -31.04 -16.25 -27.66
CA PRO A 853 -31.44 -15.08 -28.44
C PRO A 853 -30.54 -13.85 -28.20
N ARG A 854 -30.33 -13.03 -29.24
CA ARG A 854 -29.50 -11.80 -29.15
C ARG A 854 -30.04 -10.83 -28.09
N SER A 855 -31.35 -10.84 -27.86
CA SER A 855 -32.05 -10.02 -26.85
C SER A 855 -31.62 -10.28 -25.40
N VAL A 856 -30.98 -11.42 -25.11
CA VAL A 856 -30.38 -11.72 -23.80
C VAL A 856 -28.85 -11.65 -23.84
N GLY A 857 -28.29 -11.01 -24.86
CA GLY A 857 -26.85 -10.89 -25.09
C GLY A 857 -26.02 -10.47 -23.87
N PRO A 858 -26.36 -9.33 -23.24
CA PRO A 858 -25.73 -8.84 -22.02
C PRO A 858 -25.70 -9.83 -20.85
N ALA A 859 -26.59 -10.83 -20.87
CA ALA A 859 -26.72 -11.83 -19.83
C ALA A 859 -25.98 -13.14 -20.14
N GLY A 860 -25.58 -13.44 -21.38
CA GLY A 860 -24.84 -14.69 -21.63
C GLY A 860 -24.63 -15.18 -23.05
N THR A 861 -24.56 -14.33 -24.09
CA THR A 861 -24.25 -14.79 -25.46
C THR A 861 -22.77 -14.70 -25.84
N ILE A 862 -21.90 -14.30 -24.90
CA ILE A 862 -20.47 -14.19 -25.17
C ILE A 862 -19.87 -15.58 -25.39
N PHE A 863 -19.05 -15.71 -26.42
CA PHE A 863 -18.15 -16.85 -26.61
C PHE A 863 -16.69 -16.40 -26.49
N SER A 864 -15.82 -17.30 -26.06
CA SER A 864 -14.41 -16.98 -25.81
C SER A 864 -13.54 -18.24 -25.80
N THR A 865 -12.22 -18.04 -25.73
CA THR A 865 -11.22 -19.08 -25.46
C THR A 865 -10.82 -19.08 -23.99
N THR A 866 -10.12 -20.11 -23.51
CA THR A 866 -9.58 -20.09 -22.14
C THR A 866 -8.55 -18.97 -21.96
N ALA A 867 -7.73 -18.67 -22.96
CA ALA A 867 -6.73 -17.59 -22.92
C ALA A 867 -7.38 -16.21 -22.77
N ASP A 868 -8.42 -15.91 -23.55
CA ASP A 868 -9.12 -14.63 -23.49
C ASP A 868 -9.88 -14.46 -22.17
N VAL A 869 -10.49 -15.53 -21.63
CA VAL A 869 -11.12 -15.51 -20.30
C VAL A 869 -10.08 -15.25 -19.20
N LEU A 870 -8.89 -15.85 -19.29
CA LEU A 870 -7.80 -15.57 -18.33
C LEU A 870 -7.21 -14.18 -18.48
N ALA A 871 -7.14 -13.62 -19.70
CA ALA A 871 -6.72 -12.23 -19.91
C ALA A 871 -7.72 -11.25 -19.26
N PHE A 872 -9.02 -11.52 -19.36
CA PHE A 872 -10.02 -10.79 -18.59
C PHE A 872 -9.89 -11.03 -17.07
N ALA A 873 -9.64 -12.26 -16.62
CA ALA A 873 -9.46 -12.52 -15.20
C ALA A 873 -8.25 -11.74 -14.64
N ARG A 874 -7.15 -11.68 -15.40
CA ARG A 874 -5.96 -10.91 -15.06
C ARG A 874 -6.27 -9.42 -14.85
N LEU A 875 -7.14 -8.82 -15.66
CA LEU A 875 -7.59 -7.43 -15.46
C LEU A 875 -8.05 -7.18 -14.01
N HIS A 876 -8.82 -8.11 -13.44
CA HIS A 876 -9.34 -7.99 -12.08
C HIS A 876 -8.31 -8.35 -11.01
N LEU A 877 -7.37 -9.27 -11.30
CA LEU A 877 -6.25 -9.57 -10.41
C LEU A 877 -5.25 -8.40 -10.30
N GLU A 878 -5.06 -7.66 -11.39
CA GLU A 878 -4.07 -6.59 -11.52
C GLU A 878 -4.68 -5.18 -11.33
N GLY A 879 -5.75 -5.07 -10.54
CA GLY A 879 -6.32 -3.77 -10.18
C GLY A 879 -6.83 -2.92 -11.36
N GLY A 880 -7.21 -3.53 -12.48
CA GLY A 880 -7.76 -2.85 -13.64
C GLY A 880 -6.74 -2.58 -14.76
N LEU A 881 -5.56 -3.19 -14.70
CA LEU A 881 -4.54 -3.14 -15.74
C LEU A 881 -4.64 -4.33 -16.72
N ALA A 882 -4.51 -4.02 -18.01
CA ALA A 882 -4.26 -5.00 -19.06
C ALA A 882 -2.81 -5.49 -19.00
N ALA A 883 -2.51 -6.56 -19.75
CA ALA A 883 -1.19 -7.17 -19.78
C ALA A 883 -0.06 -6.23 -20.28
N ASP A 884 -0.41 -5.20 -21.06
CA ASP A 884 0.52 -4.20 -21.59
C ASP A 884 0.63 -2.93 -20.71
N GLY A 885 -0.02 -2.93 -19.54
CA GLY A 885 -0.07 -1.79 -18.63
C GLY A 885 -1.20 -0.78 -18.94
N THR A 886 -2.03 -1.01 -19.95
CA THR A 886 -3.20 -0.16 -20.24
C THR A 886 -4.22 -0.26 -19.10
N ARG A 887 -4.61 0.87 -18.51
CA ARG A 887 -5.69 0.92 -17.52
C ARG A 887 -7.06 0.86 -18.20
N VAL A 888 -7.80 -0.22 -17.94
CA VAL A 888 -9.17 -0.43 -18.47
C VAL A 888 -10.23 -0.09 -17.41
N LEU A 889 -9.92 -0.31 -16.14
CA LEU A 889 -10.72 0.09 -14.99
C LEU A 889 -9.85 0.78 -13.93
N SER A 890 -10.45 1.67 -13.14
CA SER A 890 -9.84 2.15 -11.91
C SER A 890 -9.77 1.02 -10.88
N GLU A 891 -8.77 1.08 -9.99
CA GLU A 891 -8.66 0.14 -8.86
C GLU A 891 -9.89 0.21 -7.96
N ALA A 892 -10.46 1.40 -7.78
CA ALA A 892 -11.70 1.60 -7.04
C ALA A 892 -12.88 0.83 -7.67
N SER A 893 -13.01 0.88 -9.00
CA SER A 893 -14.06 0.13 -9.72
C SER A 893 -13.86 -1.37 -9.64
N VAL A 894 -12.63 -1.88 -9.80
CA VAL A 894 -12.34 -3.31 -9.61
C VAL A 894 -12.70 -3.75 -8.20
N ARG A 895 -12.30 -2.98 -7.18
CA ARG A 895 -12.64 -3.27 -5.78
C ARG A 895 -14.15 -3.29 -5.57
N ALA A 896 -14.87 -2.26 -6.01
CA ALA A 896 -16.33 -2.17 -5.89
C ALA A 896 -17.04 -3.38 -6.52
N MET A 897 -16.51 -3.93 -7.62
CA MET A 897 -17.07 -5.15 -8.22
C MET A 897 -16.95 -6.39 -7.33
N THR A 898 -15.91 -6.47 -6.51
CA THR A 898 -15.61 -7.64 -5.65
C THR A 898 -16.13 -7.51 -4.22
N GLU A 899 -16.49 -6.30 -3.79
CA GLU A 899 -17.07 -6.02 -2.47
C GLU A 899 -18.42 -6.70 -2.28
N LYS A 900 -18.78 -7.01 -1.03
CA LYS A 900 -20.09 -7.57 -0.70
C LYS A 900 -21.18 -6.54 -0.98
N GLN A 901 -22.12 -6.88 -1.87
CA GLN A 901 -23.30 -6.06 -2.14
C GLN A 901 -24.58 -6.66 -1.55
N THR A 902 -24.78 -7.97 -1.67
CA THR A 902 -25.95 -8.65 -1.11
C THR A 902 -25.63 -10.08 -0.66
N ASP A 903 -26.42 -10.59 0.28
CA ASP A 903 -26.36 -11.98 0.76
C ASP A 903 -27.17 -12.90 -0.15
N LEU A 904 -26.69 -14.14 -0.33
CA LEU A 904 -27.48 -15.18 -0.97
C LEU A 904 -28.36 -15.88 0.08
N PRO A 905 -29.68 -15.99 -0.11
CA PRO A 905 -30.56 -16.68 0.84
C PRO A 905 -30.16 -18.14 1.08
N ASP A 906 -29.65 -18.81 0.05
CA ASP A 906 -29.07 -20.14 0.17
C ASP A 906 -27.54 -20.06 -0.02
N PRO A 907 -26.75 -20.16 1.06
CA PRO A 907 -25.29 -20.08 0.98
C PRO A 907 -24.64 -21.35 0.40
N ASN A 908 -25.40 -22.45 0.27
CA ASN A 908 -24.87 -23.77 -0.10
C ASN A 908 -25.12 -24.13 -1.58
N VAL A 909 -26.03 -23.44 -2.25
CA VAL A 909 -26.34 -23.72 -3.67
C VAL A 909 -25.19 -23.31 -4.60
N MET A 910 -24.47 -22.24 -4.25
CA MET A 910 -23.39 -21.70 -5.09
C MET A 910 -22.34 -20.97 -4.26
N ALA A 911 -22.73 -19.96 -3.50
CA ALA A 911 -21.83 -19.15 -2.68
C ALA A 911 -22.60 -18.38 -1.58
N ASP A 912 -21.88 -17.68 -0.70
CA ASP A 912 -22.49 -16.97 0.44
C ASP A 912 -23.01 -15.55 0.11
N SER A 913 -22.48 -14.91 -0.93
CA SER A 913 -22.77 -13.50 -1.22
C SER A 913 -22.45 -13.11 -2.67
N TRP A 914 -22.89 -11.91 -3.05
CA TRP A 914 -22.78 -11.34 -4.39
C TRP A 914 -22.09 -9.97 -4.37
N GLY A 915 -21.24 -9.70 -5.36
CA GLY A 915 -20.63 -8.40 -5.64
C GLY A 915 -21.36 -7.64 -6.75
N LEU A 916 -20.70 -6.69 -7.43
CA LEU A 916 -21.28 -6.19 -8.69
C LEU A 916 -20.88 -7.17 -9.80
N GLY A 917 -21.84 -7.96 -10.27
CA GLY A 917 -21.64 -9.00 -11.27
C GLY A 917 -20.90 -10.26 -10.79
N TRP A 918 -19.98 -10.15 -9.83
CA TRP A 918 -19.22 -11.29 -9.30
C TRP A 918 -19.97 -12.10 -8.25
N ILE A 919 -19.84 -13.43 -8.31
CA ILE A 919 -20.19 -14.32 -7.21
C ILE A 919 -19.04 -14.32 -6.21
N ARG A 920 -19.31 -14.29 -4.90
CA ARG A 920 -18.29 -14.28 -3.85
C ARG A 920 -18.33 -15.59 -3.06
N PHE A 921 -17.25 -16.36 -3.09
CA PHE A 921 -17.15 -17.67 -2.41
C PHE A 921 -16.24 -17.57 -1.18
N GLY A 922 -16.60 -18.26 -0.10
CA GLY A 922 -15.76 -18.45 1.08
C GLY A 922 -15.23 -19.87 1.12
N TRP A 923 -13.95 -20.08 0.79
CA TRP A 923 -13.30 -21.40 0.85
C TRP A 923 -12.18 -21.31 1.88
N ASP A 924 -12.19 -22.19 2.89
CA ASP A 924 -11.15 -22.29 3.93
C ASP A 924 -10.69 -20.94 4.53
N GLY A 925 -11.66 -20.07 4.85
CA GLY A 925 -11.39 -18.73 5.39
C GLY A 925 -10.94 -17.67 4.36
N GLN A 926 -10.65 -18.05 3.12
CA GLN A 926 -10.27 -17.14 2.04
C GLN A 926 -11.45 -16.73 1.15
N ARG A 927 -11.32 -15.56 0.52
CA ARG A 927 -12.36 -14.96 -0.32
C ARG A 927 -12.01 -15.10 -1.79
N LEU A 928 -12.81 -15.87 -2.53
CA LEU A 928 -12.73 -15.97 -3.98
C LEU A 928 -13.86 -15.16 -4.62
N ILE A 929 -13.61 -14.76 -5.87
CA ILE A 929 -14.64 -14.30 -6.78
C ILE A 929 -14.73 -15.25 -7.97
N GLY A 930 -15.87 -15.27 -8.65
CA GLY A 930 -16.01 -16.09 -9.84
C GLY A 930 -17.40 -15.98 -10.44
N HIS A 931 -17.60 -16.70 -11.53
CA HIS A 931 -18.92 -16.85 -12.13
C HIS A 931 -19.03 -18.19 -12.87
N ASP A 932 -20.24 -18.75 -12.91
CA ASP A 932 -20.57 -19.95 -13.68
C ASP A 932 -21.50 -19.61 -14.84
N GLY A 933 -21.33 -20.26 -15.98
CA GLY A 933 -22.11 -20.02 -17.19
C GLY A 933 -22.70 -21.31 -17.71
N ASN A 934 -23.99 -21.31 -18.02
CA ASN A 934 -24.65 -22.42 -18.70
C ASN A 934 -25.40 -21.89 -19.91
N THR A 935 -25.28 -22.61 -21.02
CA THR A 935 -26.07 -22.42 -22.24
C THR A 935 -26.56 -23.79 -22.72
N ILE A 936 -27.14 -23.87 -23.92
CA ILE A 936 -27.72 -25.11 -24.43
C ILE A 936 -26.61 -26.14 -24.71
N GLY A 937 -26.40 -27.06 -23.78
CA GLY A 937 -25.40 -28.12 -23.87
C GLY A 937 -23.95 -27.68 -23.70
N GLN A 938 -23.69 -26.45 -23.20
CA GLN A 938 -22.33 -25.98 -22.84
C GLN A 938 -22.32 -25.37 -21.44
N SER A 939 -21.22 -25.58 -20.72
CA SER A 939 -21.00 -25.06 -19.37
C SER A 939 -19.60 -24.48 -19.24
N ALA A 940 -19.49 -23.36 -18.53
CA ALA A 940 -18.25 -22.66 -18.26
C ALA A 940 -18.13 -22.31 -16.78
N PHE A 941 -16.92 -22.37 -16.25
CA PHE A 941 -16.61 -22.05 -14.85
C PHE A 941 -15.42 -21.11 -14.81
N LEU A 942 -15.46 -20.12 -13.91
CA LEU A 942 -14.35 -19.20 -13.65
C LEU A 942 -14.23 -18.92 -12.16
N ARG A 943 -13.05 -19.12 -11.59
CA ARG A 943 -12.72 -18.74 -10.21
C ARG A 943 -11.42 -17.95 -10.20
N LEU A 944 -11.40 -16.89 -9.42
CA LEU A 944 -10.23 -16.07 -9.15
C LEU A 944 -10.00 -16.06 -7.64
N LEU A 945 -8.75 -16.21 -7.24
CA LEU A 945 -8.26 -16.02 -5.88
C LEU A 945 -7.26 -14.85 -5.91
N PRO A 946 -7.74 -13.60 -5.71
CA PRO A 946 -6.91 -12.40 -5.85
C PRO A 946 -5.63 -12.42 -5.00
N GLU A 947 -5.74 -12.89 -3.76
CA GLU A 947 -4.61 -12.97 -2.82
C GLU A 947 -3.44 -13.82 -3.35
N HIS A 948 -3.72 -14.79 -4.22
CA HIS A 948 -2.73 -15.71 -4.80
C HIS A 948 -2.46 -15.45 -6.29
N GLY A 949 -3.00 -14.38 -6.88
CA GLY A 949 -2.85 -14.13 -8.32
C GLY A 949 -3.28 -15.32 -9.20
N LEU A 950 -4.24 -16.13 -8.71
CA LEU A 950 -4.66 -17.38 -9.32
C LEU A 950 -6.02 -17.21 -9.98
N ALA A 951 -6.15 -17.58 -11.25
CA ALA A 951 -7.43 -17.70 -11.94
C ALA A 951 -7.51 -19.02 -12.70
N VAL A 952 -8.67 -19.67 -12.63
CA VAL A 952 -8.92 -20.97 -13.29
C VAL A 952 -10.22 -20.88 -14.06
N THR A 953 -10.16 -21.23 -15.35
CA THR A 953 -11.34 -21.34 -16.21
C THR A 953 -11.47 -22.71 -16.85
N LEU A 954 -12.68 -23.25 -16.89
CA LEU A 954 -13.01 -24.51 -17.55
C LEU A 954 -14.20 -24.29 -18.47
N LEU A 955 -14.04 -24.64 -19.75
CA LEU A 955 -15.06 -24.53 -20.81
C LEU A 955 -15.39 -25.94 -21.31
N THR A 956 -16.67 -26.29 -21.43
CA THR A 956 -17.12 -27.65 -21.77
C THR A 956 -18.35 -27.62 -22.68
N ASN A 957 -18.57 -28.69 -23.44
CA ASN A 957 -19.68 -28.81 -24.40
C ASN A 957 -20.57 -30.05 -24.21
N GLY A 958 -20.84 -30.45 -22.96
CA GLY A 958 -21.82 -31.51 -22.67
C GLY A 958 -22.15 -31.68 -21.19
N GLU A 959 -23.09 -32.56 -20.89
CA GLU A 959 -23.44 -32.92 -19.49
C GLU A 959 -22.29 -33.68 -18.80
N GLY A 960 -22.20 -33.57 -17.46
CA GLY A 960 -21.07 -34.06 -16.65
C GLY A 960 -20.02 -32.99 -16.32
N ALA A 961 -20.25 -31.75 -16.79
CA ALA A 961 -19.36 -30.61 -16.60
C ALA A 961 -19.18 -30.19 -15.13
N ARG A 962 -20.25 -30.30 -14.32
CA ARG A 962 -20.23 -29.90 -12.91
C ARG A 962 -19.34 -30.83 -12.07
N GLU A 963 -19.41 -32.13 -12.31
CA GLU A 963 -18.62 -33.15 -11.60
C GLU A 963 -17.14 -33.00 -11.96
N LEU A 964 -16.83 -32.78 -13.25
CA LEU A 964 -15.48 -32.42 -13.69
C LEU A 964 -14.98 -31.17 -12.96
N TYR A 965 -15.77 -30.09 -12.95
CA TYR A 965 -15.41 -28.84 -12.25
C TYR A 965 -15.09 -29.09 -10.77
N LEU A 966 -15.96 -29.80 -10.04
CA LEU A 966 -15.79 -30.03 -8.60
C LEU A 966 -14.52 -30.83 -8.27
N GLU A 967 -14.21 -31.88 -9.03
CA GLU A 967 -12.99 -32.67 -8.80
C GLU A 967 -11.74 -31.89 -9.22
N LEU A 968 -11.76 -31.27 -10.39
CA LEU A 968 -10.60 -30.58 -10.96
C LEU A 968 -10.24 -29.31 -10.18
N TYR A 969 -11.22 -28.49 -9.80
CA TYR A 969 -10.94 -27.27 -9.02
C TYR A 969 -10.50 -27.59 -7.60
N ARG A 970 -11.03 -28.66 -6.98
CA ARG A 970 -10.53 -29.13 -5.68
C ARG A 970 -9.05 -29.48 -5.73
N GLU A 971 -8.61 -30.17 -6.79
CA GLU A 971 -7.20 -30.51 -6.99
C GLU A 971 -6.34 -29.26 -7.26
N ILE A 972 -6.76 -28.40 -8.19
CA ILE A 972 -5.99 -27.21 -8.58
C ILE A 972 -5.79 -26.25 -7.41
N PHE A 973 -6.87 -25.92 -6.68
CA PHE A 973 -6.77 -24.96 -5.58
C PHE A 973 -6.06 -25.53 -4.35
N ALA A 974 -6.20 -26.83 -4.08
CA ALA A 974 -5.42 -27.47 -3.03
C ALA A 974 -3.92 -27.49 -3.36
N GLU A 975 -3.56 -27.80 -4.61
CA GLU A 975 -2.16 -27.89 -5.04
C GLU A 975 -1.49 -26.53 -5.17
N LEU A 976 -2.15 -25.55 -5.81
CA LEU A 976 -1.53 -24.27 -6.13
C LEU A 976 -1.67 -23.21 -5.04
N ALA A 977 -2.69 -23.31 -4.19
CA ALA A 977 -3.00 -22.31 -3.16
C ALA A 977 -3.16 -22.91 -1.76
N GLY A 978 -2.94 -24.22 -1.57
CA GLY A 978 -3.16 -24.88 -0.27
C GLY A 978 -4.61 -24.82 0.21
N LEU A 979 -5.57 -24.55 -0.69
CA LEU A 979 -6.91 -24.14 -0.33
C LEU A 979 -7.92 -25.28 -0.49
N ALA A 980 -8.65 -25.59 0.59
CA ALA A 980 -9.70 -26.60 0.57
C ALA A 980 -11.02 -26.06 0.02
N MET A 981 -11.47 -26.58 -1.14
CA MET A 981 -12.82 -26.34 -1.63
C MET A 981 -13.86 -27.05 -0.74
N PRO A 982 -14.98 -26.38 -0.36
CA PRO A 982 -16.04 -26.99 0.45
C PRO A 982 -16.52 -28.34 -0.09
N SER A 983 -16.77 -29.27 0.82
CA SER A 983 -17.32 -30.58 0.45
C SER A 983 -18.77 -30.46 0.00
N PRO A 984 -19.23 -31.30 -0.95
CA PRO A 984 -20.64 -31.36 -1.31
C PRO A 984 -21.51 -31.64 -0.08
N LEU A 985 -22.68 -31.00 -0.03
CA LEU A 985 -23.65 -31.22 1.03
C LEU A 985 -24.02 -32.70 1.17
N GLN A 986 -24.25 -33.12 2.42
CA GLN A 986 -24.76 -34.44 2.77
C GLN A 986 -25.92 -34.28 3.75
N PRO A 987 -26.92 -35.18 3.74
CA PRO A 987 -27.93 -35.24 4.76
C PRO A 987 -27.32 -35.35 6.16
N ALA A 988 -27.96 -34.70 7.13
CA ALA A 988 -27.59 -34.87 8.54
C ALA A 988 -27.74 -36.34 8.94
N ALA A 989 -26.81 -36.85 9.76
CA ALA A 989 -26.88 -38.21 10.27
C ALA A 989 -28.16 -38.47 11.10
N GLU A 990 -28.62 -37.44 11.81
CA GLU A 990 -29.91 -37.38 12.49
C GLU A 990 -30.65 -36.12 12.01
N PRO A 991 -31.69 -36.24 11.15
CA PRO A 991 -32.44 -35.09 10.67
C PRO A 991 -33.13 -34.34 11.83
N PRO A 992 -33.14 -33.00 11.82
CA PRO A 992 -33.83 -32.22 12.84
C PRO A 992 -35.36 -32.42 12.77
N ALA A 993 -36.03 -32.25 13.91
CA ALA A 993 -37.48 -32.18 13.95
C ALA A 993 -37.96 -30.83 13.40
N VAL A 994 -38.72 -30.83 12.31
CA VAL A 994 -39.20 -29.63 11.62
C VAL A 994 -40.74 -29.66 11.53
N ASP A 995 -41.38 -28.52 11.79
CA ASP A 995 -42.81 -28.33 11.54
C ASP A 995 -43.06 -28.07 10.04
N PHE A 996 -43.37 -29.13 9.30
CA PHE A 996 -43.56 -29.10 7.85
C PHE A 996 -44.75 -28.25 7.39
N ALA A 997 -45.78 -28.09 8.23
CA ALA A 997 -46.96 -27.29 7.90
C ALA A 997 -46.62 -25.82 7.59
N ARG A 998 -45.51 -25.30 8.14
CA ARG A 998 -45.01 -23.94 7.83
C ARG A 998 -44.69 -23.75 6.34
N TYR A 999 -44.23 -24.81 5.68
CA TYR A 999 -43.68 -24.77 4.33
C TYR A 999 -44.61 -25.36 3.27
N THR A 1000 -45.58 -26.19 3.66
CA THR A 1000 -46.59 -26.69 2.72
C THR A 1000 -47.37 -25.57 2.06
N GLY A 1001 -47.64 -25.71 0.77
CA GLY A 1001 -48.37 -24.72 -0.01
C GLY A 1001 -47.82 -24.59 -1.43
N ARG A 1002 -48.33 -23.59 -2.13
CA ARG A 1002 -47.98 -23.30 -3.52
C ARG A 1002 -47.09 -22.07 -3.59
N TYR A 1003 -46.00 -22.18 -4.34
CA TYR A 1003 -45.09 -21.08 -4.64
C TYR A 1003 -45.07 -20.88 -6.15
N GLU A 1004 -45.20 -19.64 -6.59
CA GLU A 1004 -45.37 -19.33 -8.02
C GLU A 1004 -44.53 -18.13 -8.43
N ARG A 1005 -43.90 -18.24 -9.60
CA ARG A 1005 -43.24 -17.15 -10.33
C ARG A 1005 -43.41 -17.39 -11.83
N ALA A 1006 -42.98 -16.44 -12.66
CA ALA A 1006 -43.02 -16.69 -14.10
C ALA A 1006 -42.12 -17.90 -14.46
N GLY A 1007 -42.67 -18.82 -15.25
CA GLY A 1007 -41.96 -20.01 -15.72
C GLY A 1007 -41.95 -21.23 -14.78
N ALA A 1008 -42.37 -21.09 -13.52
CA ALA A 1008 -42.36 -22.21 -12.57
C ALA A 1008 -43.46 -22.13 -11.52
N LEU A 1009 -44.13 -23.26 -11.32
CA LEU A 1009 -45.04 -23.52 -10.20
C LEU A 1009 -44.45 -24.62 -9.32
N LEU A 1010 -44.31 -24.36 -8.02
CA LEU A 1010 -43.77 -25.30 -7.05
C LEU A 1010 -44.88 -25.65 -6.04
N ASP A 1011 -45.34 -26.90 -6.06
CA ASP A 1011 -46.26 -27.42 -5.05
C ASP A 1011 -45.44 -28.19 -3.99
N ILE A 1012 -45.45 -27.69 -2.75
CA ILE A 1012 -44.80 -28.32 -1.59
C ILE A 1012 -45.86 -29.03 -0.76
N THR A 1013 -45.73 -30.34 -0.60
CA THR A 1013 -46.71 -31.19 0.12
C THR A 1013 -46.04 -32.11 1.13
N GLU A 1014 -46.80 -32.65 2.09
CA GLU A 1014 -46.28 -33.67 3.02
C GLU A 1014 -46.31 -35.07 2.39
N GLY A 1015 -45.18 -35.78 2.50
CA GLY A 1015 -45.03 -37.20 2.19
C GLY A 1015 -44.87 -38.06 3.44
N GLU A 1016 -44.67 -39.37 3.24
CA GLU A 1016 -44.55 -40.34 4.35
C GLU A 1016 -43.32 -40.09 5.25
N ASN A 1017 -42.26 -39.47 4.71
CA ASN A 1017 -40.96 -39.29 5.39
C ASN A 1017 -40.42 -37.84 5.34
N GLY A 1018 -41.22 -36.83 4.97
CA GLY A 1018 -40.74 -35.45 4.79
C GLY A 1018 -41.60 -34.63 3.83
N LEU A 1019 -41.08 -33.49 3.37
CA LEU A 1019 -41.73 -32.70 2.33
C LEU A 1019 -41.45 -33.28 0.94
N ARG A 1020 -42.38 -33.09 0.01
CA ARG A 1020 -42.25 -33.38 -1.42
C ARG A 1020 -42.41 -32.11 -2.23
N LEU A 1021 -41.55 -31.93 -3.23
CA LEU A 1021 -41.59 -30.84 -4.18
C LEU A 1021 -41.98 -31.37 -5.56
N LYS A 1022 -43.09 -30.85 -6.08
CA LYS A 1022 -43.46 -30.98 -7.49
C LYS A 1022 -43.25 -29.66 -8.20
N THR A 1023 -42.41 -29.68 -9.24
CA THR A 1023 -42.22 -28.53 -10.13
C THR A 1023 -43.02 -28.72 -11.40
N THR A 1024 -43.84 -27.73 -11.77
CA THR A 1024 -44.50 -27.64 -13.07
C THR A 1024 -43.91 -26.47 -13.84
N VAL A 1025 -43.39 -26.71 -15.04
CA VAL A 1025 -42.86 -25.65 -15.91
C VAL A 1025 -44.02 -24.91 -16.54
N THR A 1026 -44.02 -23.57 -16.46
CA THR A 1026 -45.08 -22.72 -17.02
C THR A 1026 -44.53 -21.81 -18.12
N GLY A 1027 -45.40 -21.14 -18.87
CA GLY A 1027 -44.99 -20.17 -19.90
C GLY A 1027 -44.37 -20.79 -21.16
N ALA A 1028 -43.50 -20.03 -21.83
CA ALA A 1028 -42.97 -20.35 -23.17
C ALA A 1028 -42.12 -21.64 -23.24
N LEU A 1029 -41.61 -22.12 -22.11
CA LEU A 1029 -40.78 -23.33 -22.03
C LEU A 1029 -41.59 -24.61 -21.76
N ALA A 1030 -42.86 -24.52 -21.36
CA ALA A 1030 -43.69 -25.66 -20.97
C ALA A 1030 -43.91 -26.72 -22.09
N GLY A 1031 -43.73 -26.33 -23.35
CA GLY A 1031 -43.78 -27.24 -24.51
C GLY A 1031 -42.43 -27.77 -24.97
N LEU A 1032 -41.32 -27.27 -24.41
CA LEU A 1032 -39.94 -27.55 -24.85
C LEU A 1032 -39.15 -28.40 -23.85
N VAL A 1033 -39.55 -28.37 -22.58
CA VAL A 1033 -38.88 -29.09 -21.49
C VAL A 1033 -39.93 -29.90 -20.72
N PRO A 1034 -39.74 -31.22 -20.52
CA PRO A 1034 -40.65 -32.00 -19.71
C PRO A 1034 -40.62 -31.53 -18.24
N ASP A 1035 -41.75 -31.67 -17.54
CA ASP A 1035 -41.80 -31.43 -16.10
C ASP A 1035 -40.77 -32.32 -15.38
N PRO A 1036 -40.02 -31.78 -14.42
CA PRO A 1036 -39.14 -32.58 -13.58
C PRO A 1036 -39.92 -33.66 -12.81
N PRO A 1037 -39.28 -34.79 -12.46
CA PRO A 1037 -39.88 -35.74 -11.53
C PRO A 1037 -40.12 -35.06 -10.18
N GLU A 1038 -41.14 -35.54 -9.47
CA GLU A 1038 -41.38 -35.14 -8.08
C GLU A 1038 -40.22 -35.64 -7.20
N ILE A 1039 -39.74 -34.79 -6.30
CA ILE A 1039 -38.55 -35.04 -5.49
C ILE A 1039 -38.83 -34.91 -4.00
N ASP A 1040 -38.21 -35.79 -3.21
CA ASP A 1040 -38.25 -35.75 -1.75
C ASP A 1040 -37.27 -34.68 -1.23
N LEU A 1041 -37.71 -33.96 -0.19
CA LEU A 1041 -36.92 -32.94 0.50
C LEU A 1041 -36.52 -33.44 1.89
N VAL A 1042 -35.21 -33.51 2.13
CA VAL A 1042 -34.62 -33.97 3.40
C VAL A 1042 -34.21 -32.76 4.24
N PRO A 1043 -34.67 -32.62 5.49
CA PRO A 1043 -34.27 -31.49 6.34
C PRO A 1043 -32.75 -31.46 6.59
N LEU A 1044 -32.14 -30.30 6.39
CA LEU A 1044 -30.77 -30.00 6.81
C LEU A 1044 -30.76 -29.24 8.14
N ASP A 1045 -31.63 -28.22 8.24
CA ASP A 1045 -31.89 -27.44 9.45
C ASP A 1045 -33.39 -27.07 9.55
N ASP A 1046 -33.75 -26.06 10.35
CA ASP A 1046 -35.14 -25.63 10.55
C ASP A 1046 -35.83 -25.17 9.24
N SER A 1047 -35.09 -24.56 8.30
CA SER A 1047 -35.65 -23.94 7.10
C SER A 1047 -34.95 -24.29 5.79
N GLN A 1048 -33.84 -25.04 5.84
CA GLN A 1048 -33.09 -25.53 4.69
C GLN A 1048 -33.32 -27.03 4.48
N PHE A 1049 -33.51 -27.41 3.22
CA PHE A 1049 -33.76 -28.79 2.81
C PHE A 1049 -32.83 -29.19 1.67
N LEU A 1050 -32.44 -30.46 1.65
CA LEU A 1050 -31.66 -31.09 0.60
C LEU A 1050 -32.55 -31.89 -0.35
N TYR A 1051 -32.18 -31.90 -1.63
CA TYR A 1051 -32.81 -32.71 -2.65
C TYR A 1051 -31.79 -33.23 -3.66
N ARG A 1052 -32.15 -34.29 -4.40
CA ARG A 1052 -31.39 -34.81 -5.55
C ARG A 1052 -32.35 -35.18 -6.67
N MET A 1053 -31.97 -34.88 -7.91
CA MET A 1053 -32.83 -35.15 -9.09
C MET A 1053 -32.84 -36.62 -9.49
N THR A 1054 -31.77 -37.35 -9.19
CA THR A 1054 -31.60 -38.79 -9.40
C THR A 1054 -30.77 -39.36 -8.25
N GLU A 1055 -30.73 -40.69 -8.08
CA GLU A 1055 -29.95 -41.30 -7.01
C GLU A 1055 -28.43 -41.02 -7.11
N ASP A 1056 -27.94 -40.91 -8.34
CA ASP A 1056 -26.52 -40.68 -8.65
C ASP A 1056 -26.13 -39.19 -8.69
N ALA A 1057 -27.10 -38.26 -8.57
CA ALA A 1057 -26.83 -36.83 -8.56
C ALA A 1057 -26.31 -36.35 -7.19
N SER A 1058 -25.47 -35.30 -7.22
CA SER A 1058 -25.09 -34.58 -6.00
C SER A 1058 -26.32 -33.97 -5.32
N TRP A 1059 -26.30 -33.91 -3.99
CA TRP A 1059 -27.28 -33.15 -3.22
C TRP A 1059 -27.19 -31.65 -3.56
N ALA A 1060 -28.35 -31.04 -3.72
CA ALA A 1060 -28.57 -29.61 -3.81
C ALA A 1060 -29.46 -29.15 -2.66
N SER A 1061 -29.52 -27.85 -2.41
CA SER A 1061 -30.31 -27.26 -1.33
C SER A 1061 -31.39 -26.31 -1.85
N LEU A 1062 -32.42 -26.15 -1.03
CA LEU A 1062 -33.39 -25.07 -1.09
C LEU A 1062 -33.62 -24.50 0.30
N VAL A 1063 -33.98 -23.22 0.36
CA VAL A 1063 -34.19 -22.51 1.63
C VAL A 1063 -35.56 -21.83 1.63
N PHE A 1064 -36.33 -22.04 2.70
CA PHE A 1064 -37.52 -21.25 2.98
C PHE A 1064 -37.19 -20.09 3.90
N TYR A 1065 -37.72 -18.90 3.60
CA TYR A 1065 -37.44 -17.71 4.40
C TYR A 1065 -38.55 -16.65 4.26
N PRO A 1066 -38.83 -15.88 5.32
CA PRO A 1066 -39.65 -14.68 5.22
C PRO A 1066 -38.85 -13.48 4.72
N LEU A 1067 -39.51 -12.58 3.99
CA LEU A 1067 -39.02 -11.20 3.84
C LEU A 1067 -39.30 -10.40 5.13
N PRO A 1068 -38.63 -9.25 5.34
CA PRO A 1068 -38.91 -8.36 6.47
C PRO A 1068 -40.38 -7.91 6.57
N THR A 1069 -41.10 -7.93 5.45
CA THR A 1069 -42.52 -7.61 5.31
C THR A 1069 -43.47 -8.78 5.67
N GLY A 1070 -42.93 -9.99 5.89
CA GLY A 1070 -43.64 -11.16 6.41
C GLY A 1070 -44.05 -12.21 5.36
N GLU A 1071 -44.00 -11.87 4.08
CA GLU A 1071 -44.30 -12.80 2.99
C GLU A 1071 -43.27 -13.94 2.95
N GLN A 1072 -43.75 -15.16 2.72
CA GLN A 1072 -42.93 -16.38 2.71
C GLN A 1072 -42.41 -16.66 1.31
N TYR A 1073 -41.14 -17.02 1.21
CA TYR A 1073 -40.46 -17.37 -0.04
C TYR A 1073 -39.78 -18.72 0.07
N VAL A 1074 -39.59 -19.35 -1.09
CA VAL A 1074 -38.63 -20.42 -1.27
C VAL A 1074 -37.55 -19.97 -2.25
N HIS A 1075 -36.29 -20.10 -1.86
CA HIS A 1075 -35.15 -19.91 -2.73
C HIS A 1075 -34.72 -21.26 -3.30
N LEU A 1076 -34.93 -21.46 -4.60
CA LEU A 1076 -34.61 -22.70 -5.32
C LEU A 1076 -33.92 -22.33 -6.63
N GLY A 1077 -32.75 -22.92 -6.91
CA GLY A 1077 -32.04 -22.70 -8.17
C GLY A 1077 -31.67 -21.23 -8.45
N LEU A 1078 -31.23 -20.50 -7.41
CA LEU A 1078 -30.92 -19.06 -7.46
C LEU A 1078 -32.11 -18.13 -7.70
N ARG A 1079 -33.34 -18.60 -7.46
CA ARG A 1079 -34.57 -17.83 -7.68
C ARG A 1079 -35.38 -17.77 -6.39
N ALA A 1080 -35.74 -16.56 -5.98
CA ALA A 1080 -36.74 -16.33 -4.96
C ALA A 1080 -38.14 -16.51 -5.57
N THR A 1081 -38.95 -17.40 -4.99
CA THR A 1081 -40.31 -17.70 -5.43
C THR A 1081 -41.29 -17.43 -4.27
N PRO A 1082 -42.24 -16.49 -4.40
CA PRO A 1082 -43.18 -16.17 -3.34
C PRO A 1082 -44.23 -17.28 -3.16
N LYS A 1083 -44.69 -17.45 -1.91
CA LYS A 1083 -45.83 -18.31 -1.58
C LYS A 1083 -47.14 -17.62 -1.97
N VAL A 1084 -48.02 -18.31 -2.68
CA VAL A 1084 -49.29 -17.77 -3.19
C VAL A 1084 -50.54 -18.41 -2.56
N SER A 1085 -50.45 -19.61 -2.00
CA SER A 1085 -51.55 -20.25 -1.26
C SER A 1085 -51.10 -21.29 -0.26
#